data_AF-A0A353FK39-F1
#
_entry.id   AF-A0A353FK39-F1
#
_cell.length_a   1.000
_cell.length_b   1.000
_cell.length_c   1.000
_cell.angle_alpha   90.00
_cell.angle_beta   90.00
_cell.angle_gamma   90.00
#
_symmetry.space_group_name_H-M   'P 1'
#
loop_
_entity.id
_entity.type
_entity.pdbx_description
1 polymer ?
#
loop_
_entity_poly.entity_id
_entity_poly.type
_entity_poly.pdbx_seq_one_letter_code
_entity_poly.pdbx_strand_id
1 'polypeptide(L)'
;MNLSPRVFLFSALAAFSGWGCFGSSPADSATQSATKGPFEALSANMSDGDIWALNRPIRFFFNHPIDMASVNFSSIIIRPTSSAILGRPVAGTFEVSSFDNKELLFYPACPIVEEEFYPGFFPGGYGYELALPVEDGNGSSVLRDIAGKPLEVGLSRNFVTPTPPSEPLFIDTEIGPPQVVDVYWTDAANLLGTQLPNPTKLNMFSMSREVLVVRFDQAVDGNPSNLNTTNLSLAISDDTITNQPSSPTFSTDVPGVLTLLSNCDGGGALVHFKPSGVLPPDRYLRFTVGADFEDLSGDKNTASQETDFELPTLAEVYGNPGTWTESDVTADEFTEDFGNLIYLDLEAPLGLPLATVDTSGATASFDYPGELVSGDENFVLATGIYLEVNTTGTSTIEDSQGRTFDIEDGILEVNDFTLQAGSTFRGVGSNPLIIRANGTVSLDGTLDVSGKAASPPLALNSPHLPELGAEGECGGGDGGDASSLTASETLRGEAGDGPFGLYPLQGGGGGESGFQQGVVDPTTYPYPGPNGELPADGTLEHWIVGGGGGGGFGLGPNASVTWRPVAGEKAGWSSEEWPSAFDNDGPDHRPGWHTAFDTDPTLIPEGAEPGLRGSSYDSSTAAASGLAGTPVGVYGMEDLTQDDTQDDNTVGFDPAFTDSANPPTFDTGNPTAGPDAGAAGTSPFTDGDTSNDFYGRRFDPSTGLLIEGELLSPWAGSGGGASGDLQHLARDNDGGDPMAWVDLSLHWPDPLFPHGVDTLGYFKGAPGGGGGGQLQIHAVGPIIIGANGLIKANGGMGNGGENVRTMGTQVSGSGGGSGGHIILQSATGLDLDAIEMGSGSNVALLPEVDVIQAIGGRRGWAMPQLNPDATVGAGVNALRNDWDGNSQFMVGRGGAGGNGVIQIHVPRPEANIAFDPEWSTAIQNFIVDGSGNLEVDSLEEILDQYTAPASVSLIPFFAGESNFQSAWVDTGILGLRDPDSLGGWPKFGDSVLSFSGTDQDDNSGTSGNVLTAGGEVAEGATLLTGTLGVSGSTSGYSFVLSGAATLFATAGKSQFVHNAGLLEGYDLEIDGSTTATHGIADAVYDSSTDRLVLSTNVLDGIPASSGTWTLREKFFRITTSDTKDRLPDTATVRMEFQGAPEGATPNLPDEAAATAWTTELTSELEGMRFFRYRVTFNISANSASLSLGSERPRLESLKIPFAW
;
A
#
# COMPACT_ATOMS: atom_id res chain seq x y z
N MET A 1 -5.91 -29.63 -33.04
CA MET A 1 -4.84 -30.62 -33.33
C MET A 1 -3.61 -29.85 -33.85
N ASN A 2 -2.67 -29.61 -32.92
CA ASN A 2 -1.24 -29.32 -33.03
C ASN A 2 -0.64 -28.30 -34.04
N LEU A 3 -0.10 -27.24 -33.41
CA LEU A 3 1.30 -26.77 -33.46
C LEU A 3 1.80 -25.90 -34.64
N SER A 4 1.95 -24.60 -34.33
CA SER A 4 3.13 -23.73 -34.59
C SER A 4 4.48 -24.51 -34.54
N PRO A 5 5.60 -24.17 -35.26
CA PRO A 5 6.21 -22.82 -35.27
C PRO A 5 7.14 -22.35 -36.43
N ARG A 6 7.39 -21.04 -36.44
CA ARG A 6 8.67 -20.28 -36.68
C ARG A 6 9.41 -20.24 -38.04
N VAL A 7 9.61 -18.98 -38.47
CA VAL A 7 10.86 -18.29 -38.92
C VAL A 7 11.17 -18.12 -40.44
N PHE A 8 11.46 -16.85 -40.75
CA PHE A 8 11.99 -16.22 -41.97
C PHE A 8 13.22 -16.93 -42.60
N LEU A 9 13.30 -16.97 -43.94
CA LEU A 9 14.23 -16.17 -44.78
C LEU A 9 14.25 -16.66 -46.26
N PHE A 10 14.11 -15.70 -47.17
CA PHE A 10 14.62 -15.62 -48.55
C PHE A 10 14.25 -16.61 -49.68
N SER A 11 13.99 -15.96 -50.82
CA SER A 11 14.28 -16.35 -52.22
C SER A 11 13.29 -17.20 -53.03
N ALA A 12 12.55 -16.47 -53.87
CA ALA A 12 12.60 -16.51 -55.34
C ALA A 12 12.30 -17.83 -56.09
N LEU A 13 11.09 -17.82 -56.65
CA LEU A 13 10.78 -17.88 -58.09
C LEU A 13 10.87 -19.22 -58.86
N ALA A 14 9.69 -19.55 -59.41
CA ALA A 14 9.42 -20.20 -60.70
C ALA A 14 9.76 -21.69 -60.84
N ALA A 15 8.97 -22.54 -61.50
CA ALA A 15 7.64 -22.46 -62.12
C ALA A 15 7.33 -23.91 -62.58
N PHE A 16 6.05 -24.31 -62.64
CA PHE A 16 5.37 -24.67 -63.91
C PHE A 16 4.01 -25.34 -63.66
N SER A 17 3.02 -24.83 -64.43
CA SER A 17 1.84 -25.51 -65.02
C SER A 17 0.87 -26.34 -64.17
N GLY A 18 -0.42 -26.05 -64.34
CA GLY A 18 -1.53 -26.80 -63.75
C GLY A 18 -2.24 -27.77 -64.70
N TRP A 19 -3.41 -28.27 -64.27
CA TRP A 19 -4.58 -28.62 -65.09
C TRP A 19 -5.74 -29.15 -64.24
N GLY A 20 -6.97 -28.76 -64.61
CA GLY A 20 -8.22 -29.34 -64.09
C GLY A 20 -9.46 -28.46 -64.32
N CYS A 21 -9.99 -28.42 -65.55
CA CYS A 21 -11.28 -27.84 -65.94
C CYS A 21 -12.46 -28.78 -65.64
N PHE A 22 -13.64 -28.22 -65.33
CA PHE A 22 -15.03 -28.53 -65.80
C PHE A 22 -15.96 -27.57 -65.01
N GLY A 23 -16.98 -26.87 -65.52
CA GLY A 23 -17.65 -26.72 -66.82
C GLY A 23 -18.82 -25.73 -66.63
N SER A 24 -19.09 -24.90 -67.63
CA SER A 24 -20.13 -23.86 -67.70
C SER A 24 -21.52 -24.45 -68.05
N SER A 25 -22.70 -23.89 -67.73
CA SER A 25 -23.34 -22.64 -68.23
C SER A 25 -24.80 -22.54 -67.63
N PRO A 26 -25.72 -21.62 -68.03
CA PRO A 26 -26.00 -20.32 -67.39
C PRO A 26 -27.51 -20.04 -67.10
N ALA A 27 -27.78 -18.92 -66.41
CA ALA A 27 -29.06 -18.15 -66.25
C ALA A 27 -29.23 -17.78 -64.75
N ASP A 28 -29.61 -16.58 -64.33
CA ASP A 28 -30.00 -15.37 -65.02
C ASP A 28 -29.73 -14.16 -64.11
N SER A 29 -29.63 -13.03 -64.78
CA SER A 29 -29.40 -11.66 -64.34
C SER A 29 -30.19 -11.13 -63.12
N ALA A 30 -29.45 -10.59 -62.14
CA ALA A 30 -29.71 -9.29 -61.49
C ALA A 30 -28.53 -8.91 -60.56
N THR A 31 -28.04 -7.67 -60.68
CA THR A 31 -27.09 -6.91 -59.80
C THR A 31 -25.60 -6.74 -60.16
N GLN A 32 -25.02 -7.36 -61.18
CA GLN A 32 -23.64 -7.02 -61.62
C GLN A 32 -23.57 -5.80 -62.57
N SER A 33 -24.03 -4.63 -62.13
CA SER A 33 -23.84 -3.38 -62.88
C SER A 33 -23.21 -2.23 -62.09
N ALA A 34 -22.65 -2.46 -60.89
CA ALA A 34 -22.33 -1.37 -59.96
C ALA A 34 -20.84 -1.09 -59.65
N THR A 35 -19.85 -1.73 -60.30
CA THR A 35 -18.41 -1.51 -59.94
C THR A 35 -17.48 -1.28 -61.14
N LYS A 36 -17.94 -0.51 -62.13
CA LYS A 36 -17.10 -0.08 -63.28
C LYS A 36 -16.53 1.31 -62.99
N GLY A 37 -15.31 1.37 -62.45
CA GLY A 37 -14.63 2.62 -62.07
C GLY A 37 -13.68 2.43 -60.88
N PRO A 38 -12.94 3.48 -60.51
CA PRO A 38 -12.17 3.57 -59.26
C PRO A 38 -13.09 3.64 -58.03
N PHE A 39 -12.63 3.18 -56.86
CA PHE A 39 -13.38 3.31 -55.60
C PHE A 39 -13.12 4.69 -54.99
N GLU A 40 -14.17 5.48 -54.80
CA GLU A 40 -14.06 6.90 -54.43
C GLU A 40 -15.02 7.24 -53.28
N ALA A 41 -14.52 8.03 -52.32
CA ALA A 41 -15.34 8.73 -51.35
C ALA A 41 -15.99 9.95 -52.03
N LEU A 42 -17.31 9.96 -52.10
CA LEU A 42 -18.09 11.01 -52.76
C LEU A 42 -18.25 12.23 -51.87
N SER A 43 -18.61 12.02 -50.60
CA SER A 43 -18.84 13.08 -49.62
C SER A 43 -18.94 12.52 -48.21
N ALA A 44 -18.93 13.42 -47.22
CA ALA A 44 -19.45 13.14 -45.88
C ALA A 44 -20.55 14.15 -45.53
N ASN A 45 -21.37 13.84 -44.53
CA ASN A 45 -22.34 14.78 -43.96
C ASN A 45 -21.69 15.94 -43.15
N MET A 46 -20.36 16.04 -43.19
CA MET A 46 -19.53 17.04 -42.52
C MET A 46 -18.76 17.87 -43.56
N SER A 47 -18.82 19.19 -43.41
CA SER A 47 -18.04 20.18 -44.14
C SER A 47 -16.81 20.62 -43.34
N ASP A 48 -15.83 21.22 -44.03
CA ASP A 48 -14.62 21.73 -43.38
C ASP A 48 -14.95 22.98 -42.53
N GLY A 49 -14.55 22.96 -41.26
CA GLY A 49 -14.83 23.98 -40.27
C GLY A 49 -16.20 23.85 -39.57
N ASP A 50 -16.94 22.77 -39.79
CA ASP A 50 -18.24 22.57 -39.13
C ASP A 50 -18.10 22.44 -37.61
N ILE A 51 -19.16 22.84 -36.90
CA ILE A 51 -19.34 22.56 -35.48
C ILE A 51 -20.10 21.23 -35.37
N TRP A 52 -19.48 20.24 -34.72
CA TRP A 52 -19.97 18.86 -34.71
C TRP A 52 -20.35 18.41 -33.29
N ALA A 53 -21.66 18.26 -33.06
CA ALA A 53 -22.19 17.75 -31.80
C ALA A 53 -21.65 16.36 -31.45
N LEU A 54 -21.50 16.08 -30.16
CA LEU A 54 -20.70 14.96 -29.66
C LEU A 54 -21.32 13.59 -29.95
N ASN A 55 -22.65 13.49 -29.97
CA ASN A 55 -23.40 12.27 -30.30
C ASN A 55 -23.82 12.20 -31.79
N ARG A 56 -23.37 13.13 -32.64
CA ARG A 56 -23.79 13.19 -34.04
C ARG A 56 -23.04 12.16 -34.90
N PRO A 57 -23.73 11.23 -35.59
CA PRO A 57 -23.07 10.26 -36.44
C PRO A 57 -22.46 10.91 -37.69
N ILE A 58 -21.25 10.48 -38.03
CA ILE A 58 -20.56 10.88 -39.27
C ILE A 58 -20.90 9.87 -40.35
N ARG A 59 -21.42 10.35 -41.48
CA ARG A 59 -21.85 9.54 -42.61
C ARG A 59 -20.92 9.77 -43.78
N PHE A 60 -20.41 8.71 -44.36
CA PHE A 60 -19.55 8.72 -45.54
C PHE A 60 -20.28 8.05 -46.70
N PHE A 61 -20.28 8.72 -47.86
CA PHE A 61 -20.94 8.22 -49.06
C PHE A 61 -19.89 7.82 -50.09
N PHE A 62 -20.03 6.62 -50.64
CA PHE A 62 -19.09 6.07 -51.62
C PHE A 62 -19.77 5.72 -52.94
N ASN A 63 -18.98 5.62 -54.00
CA ASN A 63 -19.51 5.24 -55.32
C ASN A 63 -19.75 3.72 -55.45
N HIS A 64 -19.07 2.88 -54.66
CA HIS A 64 -19.18 1.41 -54.62
C HIS A 64 -19.56 0.88 -53.22
N PRO A 65 -20.12 -0.34 -53.12
CA PRO A 65 -20.37 -1.00 -51.85
C PRO A 65 -19.07 -1.30 -51.09
N ILE A 66 -19.06 -1.07 -49.78
CA ILE A 66 -17.89 -1.14 -48.91
C ILE A 66 -17.70 -2.58 -48.37
N ASP A 67 -16.45 -3.02 -48.27
CA ASP A 67 -16.08 -4.23 -47.53
C ASP A 67 -15.84 -3.91 -46.05
N MET A 68 -16.73 -4.38 -45.17
CA MET A 68 -16.65 -4.14 -43.72
C MET A 68 -15.37 -4.69 -43.09
N ALA A 69 -14.73 -5.72 -43.67
CA ALA A 69 -13.45 -6.22 -43.17
C ALA A 69 -12.30 -5.22 -43.34
N SER A 70 -12.47 -4.19 -44.18
CA SER A 70 -11.49 -3.13 -44.40
C SER A 70 -11.69 -1.90 -43.50
N VAL A 71 -12.78 -1.83 -42.73
CA VAL A 71 -13.16 -0.67 -41.91
C VAL A 71 -12.54 -0.79 -40.50
N ASN A 72 -11.68 0.16 -40.13
CA ASN A 72 -11.11 0.31 -38.79
C ASN A 72 -10.48 1.71 -38.63
N PHE A 73 -10.01 2.06 -37.44
CA PHE A 73 -9.38 3.36 -37.15
C PHE A 73 -8.05 3.61 -37.87
N SER A 74 -7.49 2.62 -38.56
CA SER A 74 -6.30 2.79 -39.41
C SER A 74 -6.67 3.09 -40.86
N SER A 75 -7.87 2.70 -41.31
CA SER A 75 -8.44 3.06 -42.63
C SER A 75 -9.37 4.28 -42.59
N ILE A 76 -9.75 4.73 -41.39
CA ILE A 76 -10.53 5.94 -41.12
C ILE A 76 -9.90 6.64 -39.92
N ILE A 77 -9.17 7.72 -40.18
CA ILE A 77 -8.41 8.43 -39.16
C ILE A 77 -9.27 9.55 -38.60
N ILE A 78 -9.50 9.56 -37.29
CA ILE A 78 -10.11 10.68 -36.56
C ILE A 78 -9.13 11.04 -35.44
N ARG A 79 -8.58 12.26 -35.47
CA ARG A 79 -7.57 12.68 -34.49
C ARG A 79 -7.77 14.13 -34.02
N PRO A 80 -7.45 14.42 -32.75
CA PRO A 80 -7.45 15.79 -32.26
C PRO A 80 -6.33 16.62 -32.90
N THR A 81 -6.60 17.91 -33.10
CA THR A 81 -5.62 18.90 -33.60
C THR A 81 -5.29 19.98 -32.57
N SER A 82 -6.15 20.17 -31.56
CA SER A 82 -5.91 21.10 -30.45
C SER A 82 -4.87 20.57 -29.46
N SER A 83 -3.89 21.39 -29.09
CA SER A 83 -2.76 20.99 -28.23
C SER A 83 -3.14 20.44 -26.86
N ALA A 84 -4.27 20.89 -26.29
CA ALA A 84 -4.76 20.45 -24.99
C ALA A 84 -5.23 18.98 -24.95
N ILE A 85 -5.56 18.39 -26.10
CA ILE A 85 -6.09 17.03 -26.21
C ILE A 85 -5.29 16.16 -27.21
N LEU A 86 -4.10 16.61 -27.61
CA LEU A 86 -3.23 15.82 -28.51
C LEU A 86 -2.89 14.47 -27.89
N GLY A 87 -2.94 13.40 -28.70
CA GLY A 87 -2.64 12.04 -28.27
C GLY A 87 -3.83 11.28 -27.66
N ARG A 88 -4.98 11.94 -27.43
CA ARG A 88 -6.21 11.27 -26.98
C ARG A 88 -6.95 10.66 -28.19
N PRO A 89 -7.10 9.34 -28.30
CA PRO A 89 -7.81 8.71 -29.41
C PRO A 89 -9.32 8.97 -29.33
N VAL A 90 -9.99 9.03 -30.48
CA VAL A 90 -11.46 9.07 -30.56
C VAL A 90 -11.98 7.64 -30.75
N ALA A 91 -12.81 7.17 -29.84
CA ALA A 91 -13.49 5.88 -29.93
C ALA A 91 -14.90 6.02 -30.54
N GLY A 92 -15.42 4.91 -31.05
CA GLY A 92 -16.74 4.82 -31.67
C GLY A 92 -16.90 3.53 -32.45
N THR A 93 -18.08 3.34 -33.05
CA THR A 93 -18.45 2.14 -33.81
C THR A 93 -18.79 2.47 -35.25
N PHE A 94 -18.51 1.52 -36.16
CA PHE A 94 -18.79 1.66 -37.58
C PHE A 94 -19.91 0.71 -38.02
N GLU A 95 -20.84 1.21 -38.82
CA GLU A 95 -21.95 0.44 -39.40
C GLU A 95 -22.12 0.80 -40.88
N VAL A 96 -22.47 -0.18 -41.72
CA VAL A 96 -22.81 0.08 -43.12
C VAL A 96 -24.32 0.03 -43.30
N SER A 97 -24.86 1.00 -44.05
CA SER A 97 -26.27 1.08 -44.38
C SER A 97 -26.74 -0.17 -45.12
N SER A 98 -27.81 -0.79 -44.59
CA SER A 98 -28.37 -2.07 -45.08
C SER A 98 -29.05 -2.00 -46.46
N PHE A 99 -29.22 -0.79 -47.04
CA PHE A 99 -29.94 -0.61 -48.29
C PHE A 99 -29.09 -0.79 -49.55
N ASP A 100 -27.86 -0.27 -49.57
CA ASP A 100 -26.98 -0.36 -50.75
C ASP A 100 -25.50 -0.63 -50.43
N ASN A 101 -25.15 -0.72 -49.14
CA ASN A 101 -23.80 -0.86 -48.62
C ASN A 101 -22.80 0.22 -49.09
N LYS A 102 -23.26 1.37 -49.60
CA LYS A 102 -22.42 2.48 -50.09
C LYS A 102 -22.31 3.63 -49.10
N GLU A 103 -23.02 3.54 -47.99
CA GLU A 103 -22.98 4.51 -46.90
C GLU A 103 -22.38 3.84 -45.66
N LEU A 104 -21.32 4.44 -45.14
CA LEU A 104 -20.71 4.06 -43.87
C LEU A 104 -21.08 5.10 -42.81
N LEU A 105 -21.53 4.64 -41.66
CA LEU A 105 -21.84 5.45 -40.49
C LEU A 105 -20.78 5.20 -39.43
N PHE A 106 -20.30 6.27 -38.82
CA PHE A 106 -19.50 6.25 -37.61
C PHE A 106 -20.31 6.88 -36.48
N TYR A 107 -20.60 6.11 -35.44
CA TYR A 107 -21.18 6.58 -34.21
C TYR A 107 -20.05 6.86 -33.21
N PRO A 108 -19.82 8.12 -32.82
CA PRO A 108 -18.88 8.43 -31.74
C PRO A 108 -19.30 7.70 -30.46
N ALA A 109 -18.33 7.28 -29.65
CA ALA A 109 -18.64 6.71 -28.34
C ALA A 109 -19.47 7.71 -27.52
N CYS A 110 -20.56 7.23 -26.93
CA CYS A 110 -21.48 8.07 -26.19
C CYS A 110 -20.72 8.72 -25.00
N PRO A 111 -20.83 10.05 -24.84
CA PRO A 111 -20.07 10.75 -23.81
C PRO A 111 -20.66 10.47 -22.43
N ILE A 112 -19.79 10.12 -21.48
CA ILE A 112 -20.09 10.10 -20.05
C ILE A 112 -19.56 11.40 -19.45
N VAL A 113 -20.37 12.08 -18.63
CA VAL A 113 -20.01 13.39 -18.05
C VAL A 113 -19.20 13.18 -16.76
N GLU A 114 -18.04 12.56 -16.87
CA GLU A 114 -17.01 12.60 -15.81
C GLU A 114 -15.83 13.46 -16.30
N GLU A 115 -15.29 14.31 -15.42
CA GLU A 115 -14.41 15.43 -15.81
C GLU A 115 -13.09 15.02 -16.49
N GLU A 116 -12.72 13.74 -16.51
CA GLU A 116 -11.39 13.28 -16.96
C GLU A 116 -11.39 12.31 -18.16
N PHE A 117 -12.52 11.70 -18.52
CA PHE A 117 -12.56 10.65 -19.55
C PHE A 117 -13.74 10.74 -20.53
N TYR A 118 -13.52 11.39 -21.67
CA TYR A 118 -14.40 11.32 -22.84
C TYR A 118 -13.84 10.31 -23.86
N PRO A 119 -14.43 9.11 -24.00
CA PRO A 119 -13.95 8.13 -24.98
C PRO A 119 -14.22 8.58 -26.43
N GLY A 120 -15.22 9.44 -26.66
CA GLY A 120 -15.58 9.99 -27.97
C GLY A 120 -14.94 11.35 -28.26
N PHE A 121 -15.78 12.36 -28.49
CA PHE A 121 -15.35 13.74 -28.73
C PHE A 121 -15.34 14.56 -27.42
N PHE A 122 -14.33 15.41 -27.23
CA PHE A 122 -14.23 16.28 -26.05
C PHE A 122 -15.09 17.55 -26.23
N PRO A 123 -15.91 17.94 -25.23
CA PRO A 123 -16.64 19.21 -25.24
C PRO A 123 -15.68 20.41 -25.15
N GLY A 124 -16.08 21.58 -25.66
CA GLY A 124 -15.37 22.84 -25.38
C GLY A 124 -14.64 23.50 -26.55
N GLY A 125 -15.08 23.29 -27.81
CA GLY A 125 -14.51 24.01 -28.95
C GLY A 125 -13.20 23.41 -29.49
N TYR A 126 -12.92 22.14 -29.20
CA TYR A 126 -11.67 21.50 -29.64
C TYR A 126 -11.71 21.07 -31.10
N GLY A 127 -10.58 21.22 -31.79
CA GLY A 127 -10.44 20.86 -33.20
C GLY A 127 -10.08 19.40 -33.43
N TYR A 128 -10.67 18.82 -34.47
CA TYR A 128 -10.43 17.45 -34.93
C TYR A 128 -10.22 17.40 -36.44
N GLU A 129 -9.41 16.45 -36.88
CA GLU A 129 -9.21 16.09 -38.28
C GLU A 129 -9.75 14.69 -38.53
N LEU A 130 -10.61 14.57 -39.54
CA LEU A 130 -11.12 13.33 -40.10
C LEU A 130 -10.46 13.10 -41.47
N ALA A 131 -9.84 11.94 -41.68
CA ALA A 131 -9.18 11.59 -42.93
C ALA A 131 -9.45 10.14 -43.36
N LEU A 132 -9.80 9.96 -44.64
CA LEU A 132 -9.87 8.69 -45.34
C LEU A 132 -8.62 8.56 -46.25
N PRO A 133 -7.57 7.85 -45.81
CA PRO A 133 -6.34 7.70 -46.59
C PRO A 133 -6.56 6.91 -47.88
N VAL A 134 -5.76 7.22 -48.90
CA VAL A 134 -5.66 6.49 -50.18
C VAL A 134 -4.37 5.67 -50.21
N GLU A 135 -4.29 4.67 -51.09
CA GLU A 135 -3.15 3.75 -51.13
C GLU A 135 -1.88 4.40 -51.73
N ASP A 136 -0.99 4.89 -50.87
CA ASP A 136 0.27 5.53 -51.25
C ASP A 136 1.48 4.59 -51.07
N GLY A 137 1.46 3.40 -51.71
CA GLY A 137 2.64 2.52 -51.91
C GLY A 137 3.40 1.97 -50.68
N ASN A 138 3.06 2.38 -49.45
CA ASN A 138 3.82 2.13 -48.21
C ASN A 138 3.04 1.36 -47.13
N GLY A 139 2.08 0.51 -47.51
CA GLY A 139 1.48 -0.47 -46.60
C GLY A 139 0.45 0.07 -45.58
N SER A 140 -0.09 1.27 -45.80
CA SER A 140 -1.21 1.82 -45.03
C SER A 140 -2.48 0.98 -45.25
N SER A 141 -3.23 0.70 -44.18
CA SER A 141 -4.58 0.12 -44.30
C SER A 141 -5.53 1.16 -44.89
N VAL A 142 -6.21 0.82 -45.98
CA VAL A 142 -7.18 1.70 -46.65
C VAL A 142 -8.51 0.98 -46.82
N LEU A 143 -9.59 1.76 -46.94
CA LEU A 143 -10.91 1.20 -47.23
C LEU A 143 -10.90 0.48 -48.58
N ARG A 144 -11.68 -0.60 -48.68
CA ARG A 144 -11.86 -1.39 -49.89
C ARG A 144 -13.33 -1.53 -50.26
N ASP A 145 -13.60 -1.68 -51.56
CA ASP A 145 -14.90 -2.14 -52.03
C ASP A 145 -15.05 -3.66 -51.87
N ILE A 146 -16.27 -4.18 -51.97
CA ILE A 146 -16.56 -5.64 -51.91
C ILE A 146 -15.87 -6.46 -53.02
N ALA A 147 -15.29 -5.82 -54.03
CA ALA A 147 -14.48 -6.45 -55.07
C ALA A 147 -12.98 -6.39 -54.76
N GLY A 148 -12.60 -5.90 -53.58
CA GLY A 148 -11.24 -5.82 -53.04
C GLY A 148 -10.42 -4.61 -53.51
N LYS A 149 -11.02 -3.64 -54.21
CA LYS A 149 -10.32 -2.46 -54.73
C LYS A 149 -10.09 -1.43 -53.63
N PRO A 150 -8.87 -0.90 -53.46
CA PRO A 150 -8.54 0.13 -52.48
C PRO A 150 -9.14 1.50 -52.86
N LEU A 151 -9.33 2.35 -51.86
CA LEU A 151 -9.82 3.72 -52.02
C LEU A 151 -8.79 4.56 -52.82
N GLU A 152 -9.21 5.07 -53.98
CA GLU A 152 -8.37 5.88 -54.88
C GLU A 152 -8.58 7.39 -54.67
N VAL A 153 -9.79 7.79 -54.29
CA VAL A 153 -10.11 9.19 -53.92
C VAL A 153 -10.62 9.20 -52.50
N GLY A 154 -9.79 9.75 -51.60
CA GLY A 154 -10.08 9.90 -50.17
C GLY A 154 -10.85 11.18 -49.82
N LEU A 155 -10.93 11.45 -48.53
CA LEU A 155 -11.63 12.62 -47.97
C LEU A 155 -10.85 13.12 -46.75
N SER A 156 -10.69 14.43 -46.60
CA SER A 156 -10.19 15.05 -45.37
C SER A 156 -11.08 16.22 -44.97
N ARG A 157 -11.40 16.33 -43.67
CA ARG A 157 -12.24 17.36 -43.07
C ARG A 157 -11.68 17.76 -41.72
N ASN A 158 -11.67 19.06 -41.43
CA ASN A 158 -11.47 19.58 -40.09
C ASN A 158 -12.81 20.04 -39.53
N PHE A 159 -13.03 19.86 -38.24
CA PHE A 159 -14.23 20.32 -37.54
C PHE A 159 -13.87 20.68 -36.10
N VAL A 160 -14.78 21.37 -35.41
CA VAL A 160 -14.65 21.68 -33.98
C VAL A 160 -15.84 21.13 -33.21
N THR A 161 -15.63 20.75 -31.95
CA THR A 161 -16.73 20.39 -31.05
C THR A 161 -17.45 21.64 -30.53
N PRO A 162 -18.69 21.54 -30.03
CA PRO A 162 -19.45 22.71 -29.60
C PRO A 162 -18.85 23.34 -28.33
N THR A 163 -19.06 24.65 -28.15
CA THR A 163 -18.68 25.39 -26.93
C THR A 163 -19.91 25.66 -26.05
N PRO A 164 -20.07 24.95 -24.91
CA PRO A 164 -21.19 25.19 -23.99
C PRO A 164 -20.99 26.51 -23.20
N PRO A 165 -22.06 27.20 -22.77
CA PRO A 165 -23.48 26.91 -23.02
C PRO A 165 -23.99 27.53 -24.34
N SER A 166 -23.13 28.22 -25.10
CA SER A 166 -23.54 28.95 -26.31
C SER A 166 -23.95 28.06 -27.47
N GLU A 167 -23.42 26.83 -27.52
CA GLU A 167 -23.71 25.84 -28.55
C GLU A 167 -24.12 24.53 -27.87
N PRO A 168 -25.20 23.87 -28.32
CA PRO A 168 -25.63 22.62 -27.72
C PRO A 168 -24.59 21.53 -27.96
N LEU A 169 -24.22 20.83 -26.89
CA LEU A 169 -23.22 19.74 -26.95
C LEU A 169 -23.75 18.54 -27.74
N PHE A 170 -25.04 18.28 -27.65
CA PHE A 170 -25.69 17.08 -28.18
C PHE A 170 -26.81 17.43 -29.16
N ILE A 171 -27.09 16.50 -30.07
CA ILE A 171 -28.31 16.48 -30.85
C ILE A 171 -29.36 15.73 -30.05
N ASP A 172 -30.44 16.44 -29.76
CA ASP A 172 -31.71 15.84 -29.39
C ASP A 172 -32.27 15.09 -30.61
N THR A 173 -32.38 13.77 -30.50
CA THR A 173 -32.90 12.91 -31.57
C THR A 173 -34.42 12.87 -31.61
N GLU A 174 -35.10 13.11 -30.48
CA GLU A 174 -36.56 13.05 -30.34
C GLU A 174 -37.02 14.15 -29.37
N ILE A 175 -37.81 15.10 -29.89
CA ILE A 175 -38.19 16.29 -29.13
C ILE A 175 -38.92 15.91 -27.82
N GLY A 176 -38.33 16.27 -26.68
CA GLY A 176 -38.90 16.11 -25.35
C GLY A 176 -38.14 15.09 -24.48
N PRO A 177 -38.66 14.76 -23.29
CA PRO A 177 -37.96 13.88 -22.34
C PRO A 177 -38.00 12.40 -22.73
N PRO A 178 -37.11 11.57 -22.19
CA PRO A 178 -36.98 10.17 -22.61
C PRO A 178 -38.24 9.37 -22.26
N GLN A 179 -38.84 8.72 -23.26
CA GLN A 179 -40.04 7.89 -23.10
C GLN A 179 -39.70 6.40 -23.16
N VAL A 180 -40.39 5.63 -22.33
CA VAL A 180 -40.26 4.17 -22.33
C VAL A 180 -40.96 3.58 -23.55
N VAL A 181 -40.20 2.91 -24.41
CA VAL A 181 -40.69 2.23 -25.62
C VAL A 181 -41.12 0.80 -25.31
N ASP A 182 -40.30 0.10 -24.53
CA ASP A 182 -40.51 -1.30 -24.21
C ASP A 182 -39.91 -1.63 -22.85
N VAL A 183 -40.60 -2.48 -22.08
CA VAL A 183 -40.09 -3.01 -20.81
C VAL A 183 -40.47 -4.47 -20.71
N TYR A 184 -39.47 -5.33 -20.53
CA TYR A 184 -39.67 -6.76 -20.51
C TYR A 184 -38.62 -7.46 -19.65
N TRP A 185 -38.93 -8.68 -19.25
CA TRP A 185 -38.01 -9.57 -18.55
C TRP A 185 -37.34 -10.52 -19.54
N THR A 186 -36.08 -10.88 -19.29
CA THR A 186 -35.36 -11.90 -20.06
C THR A 186 -34.33 -12.60 -19.17
N ASP A 187 -33.85 -13.76 -19.62
CA ASP A 187 -32.76 -14.47 -18.98
C ASP A 187 -31.50 -13.59 -18.95
N ALA A 188 -30.88 -13.46 -17.77
CA ALA A 188 -29.67 -12.68 -17.57
C ALA A 188 -28.50 -13.20 -18.41
N ALA A 189 -28.46 -14.50 -18.70
CA ALA A 189 -27.42 -15.12 -19.53
C ALA A 189 -27.65 -14.92 -21.04
N ASN A 190 -28.83 -14.48 -21.46
CA ASN A 190 -29.16 -14.27 -22.87
C ASN A 190 -30.15 -13.10 -23.07
N LEU A 191 -29.60 -11.88 -23.15
CA LEU A 191 -30.37 -10.64 -23.33
C LEU A 191 -31.10 -10.54 -24.69
N LEU A 192 -30.70 -11.35 -25.68
CA LEU A 192 -31.38 -11.48 -26.97
C LEU A 192 -32.39 -12.64 -26.98
N GLY A 193 -32.66 -13.20 -25.80
CA GLY A 193 -33.56 -14.33 -25.59
C GLY A 193 -35.03 -13.98 -25.73
N THR A 194 -35.87 -14.80 -25.09
CA THR A 194 -37.32 -14.62 -25.14
C THR A 194 -37.72 -13.46 -24.24
N GLN A 195 -38.37 -12.44 -24.81
CA GLN A 195 -38.96 -11.35 -24.03
C GLN A 195 -40.21 -11.84 -23.31
N LEU A 196 -40.23 -11.67 -21.98
CA LEU A 196 -41.32 -12.09 -21.11
C LEU A 196 -42.03 -10.85 -20.54
N PRO A 197 -43.37 -10.82 -20.52
CA PRO A 197 -44.13 -9.69 -19.98
C PRO A 197 -44.09 -9.63 -18.45
N ASN A 198 -43.74 -10.73 -17.78
CA ASN A 198 -43.60 -10.86 -16.33
C ASN A 198 -42.38 -11.75 -16.04
N PRO A 199 -41.72 -11.59 -14.89
CA PRO A 199 -40.71 -12.54 -14.45
C PRO A 199 -41.34 -13.92 -14.24
N THR A 200 -40.61 -14.99 -14.57
CA THR A 200 -41.04 -16.37 -14.32
C THR A 200 -40.31 -17.02 -13.15
N LYS A 201 -39.38 -16.28 -12.56
CA LYS A 201 -38.54 -16.72 -11.44
C LYS A 201 -38.45 -15.66 -10.35
N LEU A 202 -37.86 -16.03 -9.22
CA LEU A 202 -37.75 -15.19 -8.02
C LEU A 202 -36.32 -14.70 -7.75
N ASN A 203 -35.47 -14.71 -8.78
CA ASN A 203 -34.06 -14.29 -8.66
C ASN A 203 -33.26 -15.07 -7.59
N MET A 204 -33.63 -16.33 -7.36
CA MET A 204 -32.90 -17.25 -6.48
C MET A 204 -31.46 -17.45 -6.96
N PHE A 205 -30.51 -17.57 -6.05
CA PHE A 205 -29.08 -17.68 -6.35
C PHE A 205 -28.72 -19.00 -7.00
N SER A 206 -29.37 -20.09 -6.61
CA SER A 206 -29.12 -21.43 -7.16
C SER A 206 -29.94 -21.73 -8.43
N MET A 207 -30.59 -20.72 -9.02
CA MET A 207 -31.33 -20.84 -10.28
C MET A 207 -30.84 -19.80 -11.29
N SER A 208 -31.11 -20.04 -12.58
CA SER A 208 -30.86 -19.02 -13.60
C SER A 208 -31.69 -17.76 -13.33
N ARG A 209 -31.04 -16.60 -13.32
CA ARG A 209 -31.64 -15.32 -12.95
C ARG A 209 -32.21 -14.57 -14.15
N GLU A 210 -33.17 -13.70 -13.90
CA GLU A 210 -33.80 -12.85 -14.91
C GLU A 210 -33.47 -11.38 -14.63
N VAL A 211 -33.42 -10.57 -15.69
CA VAL A 211 -33.21 -9.11 -15.60
C VAL A 211 -34.36 -8.37 -16.26
N LEU A 212 -34.63 -7.17 -15.74
CA LEU A 212 -35.59 -6.24 -16.33
C LEU A 212 -34.85 -5.40 -17.37
N VAL A 213 -35.31 -5.41 -18.62
CA VAL A 213 -34.75 -4.61 -19.70
C VAL A 213 -35.71 -3.48 -20.04
N VAL A 214 -35.18 -2.27 -20.12
CA VAL A 214 -35.90 -1.02 -20.36
C VAL A 214 -35.32 -0.36 -21.59
N ARG A 215 -36.15 -0.15 -22.61
CA ARG A 215 -35.78 0.58 -23.83
C ARG A 215 -36.41 1.96 -23.82
N PHE A 216 -35.59 2.98 -24.03
CA PHE A 216 -36.01 4.35 -24.25
C PHE A 216 -35.99 4.69 -25.74
N ASP A 217 -36.81 5.65 -26.16
CA ASP A 217 -36.91 6.12 -27.55
C ASP A 217 -35.71 6.98 -27.99
N GLN A 218 -34.90 7.44 -27.04
CA GLN A 218 -33.76 8.31 -27.28
C GLN A 218 -32.61 8.05 -26.30
N ALA A 219 -31.47 8.69 -26.58
CA ALA A 219 -30.28 8.57 -25.74
C ALA A 219 -30.48 9.24 -24.37
N VAL A 220 -30.04 8.58 -23.31
CA VAL A 220 -30.17 9.07 -21.92
C VAL A 220 -28.83 9.56 -21.38
N ASP A 221 -28.84 10.42 -20.37
CA ASP A 221 -27.60 10.73 -19.64
C ASP A 221 -27.19 9.50 -18.80
N GLY A 222 -26.03 8.93 -19.12
CA GLY A 222 -25.46 7.78 -18.42
C GLY A 222 -24.71 8.13 -17.13
N ASN A 223 -24.64 9.40 -16.74
CA ASN A 223 -23.97 9.83 -15.52
C ASN A 223 -24.63 9.17 -14.27
N PRO A 224 -23.85 8.73 -13.26
CA PRO A 224 -24.40 8.16 -12.03
C PRO A 224 -25.43 9.05 -11.30
N SER A 225 -25.39 10.36 -11.49
CA SER A 225 -26.39 11.30 -10.95
C SER A 225 -27.77 11.21 -11.65
N ASN A 226 -27.81 10.71 -12.89
CA ASN A 226 -29.04 10.46 -13.63
C ASN A 226 -29.41 8.96 -13.67
N LEU A 227 -28.45 8.09 -14.00
CA LEU A 227 -28.62 6.65 -14.09
C LEU A 227 -28.39 5.98 -12.72
N ASN A 228 -29.34 6.17 -11.81
CA ASN A 228 -29.33 5.57 -10.47
C ASN A 228 -30.71 5.02 -10.10
N THR A 229 -30.75 4.26 -9.01
CA THR A 229 -31.96 3.61 -8.49
C THR A 229 -32.98 4.57 -7.88
N THR A 230 -32.66 5.86 -7.74
CA THR A 230 -33.64 6.90 -7.35
C THR A 230 -34.46 7.35 -8.58
N ASN A 231 -33.79 7.55 -9.72
CA ASN A 231 -34.45 7.94 -10.97
C ASN A 231 -35.05 6.76 -11.73
N LEU A 232 -34.44 5.58 -11.66
CA LEU A 232 -34.95 4.34 -12.26
C LEU A 232 -35.12 3.31 -11.14
N SER A 233 -36.27 3.33 -10.47
CA SER A 233 -36.52 2.46 -9.31
C SER A 233 -37.40 1.27 -9.69
N LEU A 234 -37.18 0.15 -9.01
CA LEU A 234 -38.08 -1.00 -9.03
C LEU A 234 -38.60 -1.16 -7.61
N ALA A 235 -39.91 -1.00 -7.40
CA ALA A 235 -40.53 -1.16 -6.09
C ALA A 235 -41.38 -2.43 -6.02
N ILE A 236 -41.53 -2.99 -4.83
CA ILE A 236 -42.38 -4.14 -4.57
C ILE A 236 -43.60 -3.75 -3.74
N SER A 237 -44.70 -4.46 -3.99
CA SER A 237 -45.96 -4.26 -3.29
C SER A 237 -46.01 -4.94 -1.92
N ASP A 238 -46.73 -4.30 -0.99
CA ASP A 238 -47.13 -4.92 0.30
C ASP A 238 -48.22 -5.98 0.08
N ASP A 239 -49.05 -5.79 -0.95
CA ASP A 239 -50.20 -6.63 -1.26
C ASP A 239 -49.82 -7.89 -2.04
N THR A 240 -50.53 -8.99 -1.77
CA THR A 240 -50.35 -10.24 -2.50
C THR A 240 -51.30 -10.34 -3.71
N ILE A 241 -50.88 -10.98 -4.80
CA ILE A 241 -51.73 -11.16 -5.99
C ILE A 241 -52.97 -11.98 -5.63
N THR A 242 -52.83 -12.99 -4.78
CA THR A 242 -53.94 -13.80 -4.25
C THR A 242 -55.05 -12.94 -3.60
N ASN A 243 -54.70 -11.81 -2.98
CA ASN A 243 -55.68 -10.91 -2.35
C ASN A 243 -56.41 -9.99 -3.34
N GLN A 244 -56.01 -9.97 -4.62
CA GLN A 244 -56.65 -9.24 -5.72
C GLN A 244 -56.95 -7.77 -5.38
N PRO A 245 -55.95 -6.98 -4.95
CA PRO A 245 -56.14 -5.57 -4.65
C PRO A 245 -56.55 -4.79 -5.92
N SER A 246 -57.46 -3.82 -5.77
CA SER A 246 -57.85 -2.96 -6.89
C SER A 246 -56.79 -1.90 -7.25
N SER A 247 -55.83 -1.67 -6.36
CA SER A 247 -54.70 -0.74 -6.51
C SER A 247 -53.62 -1.16 -5.52
N PRO A 248 -52.62 -1.96 -5.94
CA PRO A 248 -51.54 -2.41 -5.06
C PRO A 248 -50.77 -1.21 -4.46
N THR A 249 -50.32 -1.32 -3.22
CA THR A 249 -49.44 -0.32 -2.59
C THR A 249 -47.99 -0.75 -2.66
N PHE A 250 -47.12 0.12 -3.18
CA PHE A 250 -45.68 -0.10 -3.28
C PHE A 250 -44.96 0.73 -2.22
N SER A 251 -44.22 0.06 -1.34
CA SER A 251 -43.64 0.67 -0.12
C SER A 251 -42.13 0.52 -0.02
N THR A 252 -41.56 -0.46 -0.72
CA THR A 252 -40.17 -0.89 -0.56
C THR A 252 -39.51 -0.98 -1.92
N ASP A 253 -38.35 -0.34 -2.07
CA ASP A 253 -37.55 -0.45 -3.29
C ASP A 253 -36.76 -1.76 -3.28
N VAL A 254 -36.75 -2.42 -4.43
CA VAL A 254 -35.96 -3.62 -4.69
C VAL A 254 -34.51 -3.19 -4.90
N PRO A 255 -33.55 -3.74 -4.14
CA PRO A 255 -32.13 -3.51 -4.39
C PRO A 255 -31.72 -4.10 -5.74
N GLY A 256 -30.84 -3.42 -6.46
CA GLY A 256 -30.34 -3.92 -7.72
C GLY A 256 -29.29 -3.03 -8.36
N VAL A 257 -28.71 -3.54 -9.44
CA VAL A 257 -27.69 -2.85 -10.24
C VAL A 257 -28.30 -2.45 -11.57
N LEU A 258 -28.12 -1.18 -11.94
CA LEU A 258 -28.43 -0.65 -13.25
C LEU A 258 -27.21 -0.74 -14.15
N THR A 259 -27.39 -1.13 -15.41
CA THR A 259 -26.33 -1.04 -16.41
C THR A 259 -26.89 -0.50 -17.72
N LEU A 260 -26.20 0.48 -18.27
CA LEU A 260 -26.46 0.99 -19.61
C LEU A 260 -25.75 0.10 -20.63
N LEU A 261 -26.52 -0.65 -21.41
CA LEU A 261 -26.01 -1.63 -22.38
C LEU A 261 -25.73 -1.01 -23.74
N SER A 262 -26.61 -0.11 -24.19
CA SER A 262 -26.40 0.67 -25.41
C SER A 262 -26.97 2.06 -25.27
N ASN A 263 -26.28 3.02 -25.90
CA ASN A 263 -26.66 4.42 -25.93
C ASN A 263 -26.02 5.09 -27.17
N CYS A 264 -26.64 6.14 -27.69
CA CYS A 264 -26.14 6.88 -28.87
C CYS A 264 -25.95 6.06 -30.17
N ASP A 265 -26.55 4.87 -30.32
CA ASP A 265 -26.40 3.99 -31.49
C ASP A 265 -27.48 4.19 -32.59
N GLY A 266 -28.35 5.19 -32.40
CA GLY A 266 -29.48 5.48 -33.28
C GLY A 266 -30.76 4.70 -32.96
N GLY A 267 -30.74 3.78 -31.98
CA GLY A 267 -31.90 3.02 -31.50
C GLY A 267 -32.50 3.50 -30.17
N GLY A 268 -31.96 4.57 -29.59
CA GLY A 268 -32.33 5.09 -28.27
C GLY A 268 -31.32 4.70 -27.19
N ALA A 269 -31.82 4.37 -25.99
CA ALA A 269 -31.02 3.82 -24.91
C ALA A 269 -31.60 2.49 -24.41
N LEU A 270 -30.72 1.56 -24.07
CA LEU A 270 -31.07 0.26 -23.50
C LEU A 270 -30.43 0.13 -22.12
N VAL A 271 -31.26 0.11 -21.09
CA VAL A 271 -30.85 -0.06 -19.69
C VAL A 271 -31.39 -1.39 -19.21
N HIS A 272 -30.62 -2.12 -18.40
CA HIS A 272 -31.18 -3.23 -17.64
C HIS A 272 -31.03 -3.01 -16.14
N PHE A 273 -31.94 -3.59 -15.37
CA PHE A 273 -31.93 -3.63 -13.93
C PHE A 273 -31.85 -5.10 -13.49
N LYS A 274 -30.82 -5.44 -12.73
CA LYS A 274 -30.63 -6.76 -12.13
C LYS A 274 -30.91 -6.67 -10.63
N PRO A 275 -31.98 -7.30 -10.11
CA PRO A 275 -32.22 -7.33 -8.67
C PRO A 275 -31.04 -8.02 -7.95
N SER A 276 -30.61 -7.49 -6.80
CA SER A 276 -29.41 -7.96 -6.09
C SER A 276 -29.61 -9.33 -5.44
N GLY A 277 -30.75 -9.54 -4.77
CA GLY A 277 -31.08 -10.79 -4.08
C GLY A 277 -32.48 -11.33 -4.39
N VAL A 278 -32.97 -12.24 -3.56
CA VAL A 278 -34.19 -13.01 -3.81
C VAL A 278 -35.44 -12.13 -3.70
N LEU A 279 -36.41 -12.36 -4.58
CA LEU A 279 -37.70 -11.69 -4.61
C LEU A 279 -38.77 -12.57 -3.94
N PRO A 280 -39.68 -12.01 -3.12
CA PRO A 280 -40.76 -12.79 -2.52
C PRO A 280 -41.82 -13.18 -3.58
N PRO A 281 -42.45 -14.36 -3.46
CA PRO A 281 -43.49 -14.82 -4.38
C PRO A 281 -44.84 -14.11 -4.17
N ASP A 282 -45.76 -14.26 -5.13
CA ASP A 282 -47.15 -13.78 -5.03
C ASP A 282 -47.23 -12.26 -4.75
N ARG A 283 -46.48 -11.44 -5.50
CA ARG A 283 -46.41 -9.97 -5.34
C ARG A 283 -46.42 -9.24 -6.68
N TYR A 284 -46.78 -7.96 -6.65
CA TYR A 284 -46.58 -7.03 -7.75
C TYR A 284 -45.24 -6.30 -7.63
N LEU A 285 -44.60 -6.04 -8.77
CA LEU A 285 -43.48 -5.12 -8.93
C LEU A 285 -43.93 -3.89 -9.73
N ARG A 286 -43.31 -2.74 -9.47
CA ARG A 286 -43.49 -1.51 -10.23
C ARG A 286 -42.15 -0.92 -10.61
N PHE A 287 -41.88 -0.86 -11.91
CA PHE A 287 -40.76 -0.07 -12.41
C PHE A 287 -41.20 1.37 -12.60
N THR A 288 -40.45 2.31 -12.05
CA THR A 288 -40.73 3.75 -12.11
C THR A 288 -39.56 4.49 -12.75
N VAL A 289 -39.84 5.23 -13.81
CA VAL A 289 -38.95 6.26 -14.33
C VAL A 289 -39.35 7.58 -13.69
N GLY A 290 -38.48 8.11 -12.84
CA GLY A 290 -38.67 9.36 -12.11
C GLY A 290 -38.78 10.57 -13.03
N ALA A 291 -39.45 11.62 -12.53
CA ALA A 291 -39.59 12.88 -13.26
C ALA A 291 -38.24 13.55 -13.55
N ASP A 292 -37.25 13.35 -12.66
CA ASP A 292 -35.92 13.94 -12.80
C ASP A 292 -35.00 13.18 -13.77
N PHE A 293 -35.42 12.03 -14.28
CA PHE A 293 -34.67 11.26 -15.27
C PHE A 293 -34.58 12.04 -16.60
N GLU A 294 -33.36 12.32 -17.04
CA GLU A 294 -33.08 13.18 -18.18
C GLU A 294 -32.49 12.43 -19.38
N ASP A 295 -32.82 12.93 -20.57
CA ASP A 295 -32.13 12.54 -21.80
C ASP A 295 -30.71 13.13 -21.85
N LEU A 296 -29.93 12.78 -22.86
CA LEU A 296 -28.58 13.33 -23.02
C LEU A 296 -28.57 14.86 -23.25
N SER A 297 -29.69 15.44 -23.70
CA SER A 297 -29.84 16.88 -23.97
C SER A 297 -30.29 17.69 -22.74
N GLY A 298 -30.66 17.02 -21.64
CA GLY A 298 -31.10 17.61 -20.36
C GLY A 298 -32.62 17.83 -20.23
N ASP A 299 -33.43 17.27 -21.12
CA ASP A 299 -34.90 17.30 -21.04
C ASP A 299 -35.42 16.26 -20.05
N LYS A 300 -36.30 16.72 -19.14
CA LYS A 300 -36.83 15.95 -18.00
C LYS A 300 -38.30 15.63 -18.13
N ASN A 301 -38.68 14.50 -17.57
CA ASN A 301 -40.07 14.06 -17.52
C ASN A 301 -40.92 15.00 -16.64
N THR A 302 -42.16 15.27 -17.05
CA THR A 302 -43.09 16.13 -16.26
C THR A 302 -43.85 15.36 -15.18
N ALA A 303 -43.87 14.03 -15.28
CA ALA A 303 -44.43 13.08 -14.33
C ALA A 303 -43.70 11.75 -14.49
N SER A 304 -43.71 10.93 -13.43
CA SER A 304 -43.11 9.60 -13.50
C SER A 304 -43.86 8.67 -14.47
N GLN A 305 -43.13 7.78 -15.12
CA GLN A 305 -43.69 6.69 -15.95
C GLN A 305 -43.63 5.40 -15.14
N GLU A 306 -44.72 4.63 -15.10
CA GLU A 306 -44.83 3.42 -14.26
C GLU A 306 -45.26 2.21 -15.10
N THR A 307 -44.62 1.06 -14.85
CA THR A 307 -44.99 -0.24 -15.43
C THR A 307 -45.06 -1.29 -14.33
N ASP A 308 -46.19 -2.00 -14.24
CA ASP A 308 -46.43 -3.03 -13.23
C ASP A 308 -46.20 -4.45 -13.79
N PHE A 309 -45.68 -5.34 -12.94
CA PHE A 309 -45.42 -6.74 -13.23
C PHE A 309 -45.94 -7.65 -12.11
N GLU A 310 -46.21 -8.91 -12.44
CA GLU A 310 -46.62 -9.95 -11.48
C GLU A 310 -45.46 -10.92 -11.24
N LEU A 311 -45.11 -11.16 -9.97
CA LEU A 311 -44.17 -12.20 -9.57
C LEU A 311 -44.89 -13.56 -9.48
N PRO A 312 -44.21 -14.66 -9.85
CA PRO A 312 -44.81 -15.99 -9.83
C PRO A 312 -45.06 -16.49 -8.40
N THR A 313 -45.99 -17.43 -8.27
CA THR A 313 -46.18 -18.24 -7.05
C THR A 313 -45.10 -19.32 -6.94
N LEU A 314 -44.84 -19.85 -5.74
CA LEU A 314 -43.90 -20.98 -5.58
C LEU A 314 -44.32 -22.21 -6.40
N ALA A 315 -45.63 -22.43 -6.55
CA ALA A 315 -46.16 -23.54 -7.34
C ALA A 315 -45.84 -23.41 -8.84
N GLU A 316 -45.78 -22.19 -9.35
CA GLU A 316 -45.39 -21.89 -10.73
C GLU A 316 -43.88 -22.01 -10.92
N VAL A 317 -43.08 -21.48 -10.01
CA VAL A 317 -41.60 -21.58 -10.04
C VAL A 317 -41.15 -23.05 -10.08
N TYR A 318 -41.74 -23.90 -9.24
CA TYR A 318 -41.39 -25.32 -9.18
C TYR A 318 -42.14 -26.20 -10.20
N GLY A 319 -43.00 -25.62 -11.04
CA GLY A 319 -43.72 -26.36 -12.08
C GLY A 319 -44.63 -27.47 -11.55
N ASN A 320 -45.21 -27.30 -10.37
CA ASN A 320 -46.08 -28.29 -9.73
C ASN A 320 -47.35 -27.62 -9.13
N PRO A 321 -48.32 -27.23 -9.98
CA PRO A 321 -49.46 -26.43 -9.57
C PRO A 321 -50.36 -27.16 -8.56
N GLY A 322 -50.66 -26.49 -7.43
CA GLY A 322 -51.57 -26.98 -6.39
C GLY A 322 -50.93 -27.83 -5.29
N THR A 323 -49.61 -28.04 -5.33
CA THR A 323 -48.86 -28.77 -4.28
C THR A 323 -48.19 -27.81 -3.28
N TRP A 324 -47.87 -26.59 -3.71
CA TRP A 324 -47.14 -25.59 -2.94
C TRP A 324 -48.02 -24.45 -2.45
N THR A 325 -47.67 -23.91 -1.30
CA THR A 325 -48.24 -22.71 -0.67
C THR A 325 -47.13 -21.71 -0.36
N GLU A 326 -47.47 -20.43 -0.27
CA GLU A 326 -46.49 -19.37 0.01
C GLU A 326 -45.91 -19.40 1.43
N SER A 327 -46.40 -20.30 2.30
CA SER A 327 -45.85 -20.57 3.64
C SER A 327 -44.84 -21.72 3.67
N ASP A 328 -44.65 -22.47 2.57
CA ASP A 328 -43.73 -23.60 2.57
C ASP A 328 -42.27 -23.12 2.59
N VAL A 329 -41.43 -23.75 3.42
CA VAL A 329 -40.00 -23.41 3.53
C VAL A 329 -39.30 -23.68 2.21
N THR A 330 -38.55 -22.69 1.74
CA THR A 330 -37.80 -22.74 0.49
C THR A 330 -36.30 -22.67 0.78
N ALA A 331 -35.51 -23.53 0.15
CA ALA A 331 -34.06 -23.50 0.23
C ALA A 331 -33.45 -22.82 -1.00
N ASP A 332 -32.42 -22.01 -0.77
CA ASP A 332 -31.58 -21.37 -1.77
C ASP A 332 -30.12 -21.37 -1.28
N GLU A 333 -29.20 -21.02 -2.16
CA GLU A 333 -27.77 -21.12 -1.88
C GLU A 333 -26.98 -20.11 -2.70
N PHE A 334 -26.23 -19.26 -2.02
CA PHE A 334 -25.24 -18.40 -2.67
C PHE A 334 -24.03 -19.24 -3.07
N THR A 335 -23.53 -19.06 -4.29
CA THR A 335 -22.33 -19.74 -4.79
C THR A 335 -21.30 -18.71 -5.22
N GLU A 336 -20.11 -18.79 -4.63
CA GLU A 336 -18.87 -18.20 -5.17
C GLU A 336 -18.14 -19.27 -5.96
N ASP A 337 -17.97 -19.05 -7.26
CA ASP A 337 -17.23 -19.92 -8.19
C ASP A 337 -15.94 -19.26 -8.71
N PHE A 338 -15.66 -18.04 -8.24
CA PHE A 338 -14.56 -17.16 -8.64
C PHE A 338 -14.56 -16.79 -10.12
N GLY A 339 -15.58 -17.17 -10.91
CA GLY A 339 -15.68 -16.82 -12.32
C GLY A 339 -15.83 -15.30 -12.54
N ASN A 340 -16.28 -14.58 -11.51
CA ASN A 340 -16.33 -13.13 -11.44
C ASN A 340 -15.95 -12.65 -10.03
N LEU A 341 -15.03 -11.69 -9.93
CA LEU A 341 -14.53 -11.18 -8.66
C LEU A 341 -15.44 -10.12 -8.00
N ILE A 342 -16.63 -9.86 -8.54
CA ILE A 342 -17.54 -8.80 -8.08
C ILE A 342 -18.07 -9.00 -6.64
N TYR A 343 -18.09 -10.24 -6.14
CA TYR A 343 -18.52 -10.53 -4.77
C TYR A 343 -17.35 -10.58 -3.79
N LEU A 344 -16.15 -10.20 -4.21
CA LEU A 344 -14.96 -10.17 -3.36
C LEU A 344 -14.57 -8.73 -3.04
N ASP A 345 -14.11 -8.53 -1.80
CA ASP A 345 -13.56 -7.27 -1.33
C ASP A 345 -12.06 -7.48 -1.12
N LEU A 346 -11.29 -7.23 -2.18
CA LEU A 346 -9.84 -7.43 -2.19
C LEU A 346 -9.08 -6.27 -1.51
N GLU A 347 -9.78 -5.17 -1.22
CA GLU A 347 -9.26 -4.00 -0.51
C GLU A 347 -9.71 -3.98 0.96
N ALA A 348 -10.32 -5.07 1.44
CA ALA A 348 -10.74 -5.20 2.83
C ALA A 348 -9.55 -4.95 3.78
N PRO A 349 -9.77 -4.23 4.90
CA PRO A 349 -8.74 -4.02 5.90
C PRO A 349 -8.49 -5.33 6.66
N LEU A 350 -7.47 -6.08 6.22
CA LEU A 350 -7.13 -7.40 6.74
C LEU A 350 -5.76 -7.37 7.45
N GLY A 351 -5.67 -8.00 8.62
CA GLY A 351 -4.43 -8.11 9.40
C GLY A 351 -3.41 -9.14 8.90
N LEU A 352 -3.69 -9.83 7.80
CA LEU A 352 -2.83 -10.85 7.20
C LEU A 352 -2.54 -10.50 5.73
N PRO A 353 -1.48 -11.06 5.13
CA PRO A 353 -1.26 -10.95 3.71
C PRO A 353 -2.48 -11.43 2.91
N LEU A 354 -2.80 -10.72 1.82
CA LEU A 354 -3.90 -11.10 0.94
C LEU A 354 -3.59 -12.44 0.24
N ALA A 355 -4.56 -13.35 0.23
CA ALA A 355 -4.50 -14.57 -0.57
C ALA A 355 -4.47 -14.25 -2.08
N THR A 356 -3.89 -15.13 -2.89
CA THR A 356 -3.87 -14.92 -4.34
C THR A 356 -5.22 -15.33 -4.93
N VAL A 357 -6.00 -14.35 -5.37
CA VAL A 357 -7.33 -14.57 -5.96
C VAL A 357 -7.28 -14.36 -7.47
N ASP A 358 -7.81 -15.32 -8.23
CA ASP A 358 -7.99 -15.22 -9.67
C ASP A 358 -9.33 -15.82 -10.10
N THR A 359 -9.60 -15.88 -11.42
CA THR A 359 -10.88 -16.38 -11.95
C THR A 359 -11.11 -17.88 -11.78
N SER A 360 -10.20 -18.56 -11.10
CA SER A 360 -10.22 -20.00 -10.90
C SER A 360 -10.32 -20.34 -9.41
N GLY A 361 -9.95 -19.44 -8.51
CA GLY A 361 -10.13 -19.61 -7.08
C GLY A 361 -9.28 -18.65 -6.25
N ALA A 362 -9.39 -18.79 -4.93
CA ALA A 362 -8.50 -18.16 -3.97
C ALA A 362 -7.47 -19.17 -3.47
N THR A 363 -6.18 -18.87 -3.64
CA THR A 363 -5.05 -19.72 -3.27
C THR A 363 -4.29 -19.11 -2.10
N ALA A 364 -3.87 -19.94 -1.16
CA ALA A 364 -2.94 -19.53 -0.10
C ALA A 364 -1.70 -18.85 -0.71
N SER A 365 -1.41 -17.62 -0.28
CA SER A 365 -0.26 -16.86 -0.77
C SER A 365 0.93 -17.04 0.16
N PHE A 366 2.13 -17.07 -0.44
CA PHE A 366 3.40 -17.02 0.27
C PHE A 366 4.44 -16.44 -0.68
N ASP A 367 4.61 -15.11 -0.61
CA ASP A 367 5.48 -14.33 -1.49
C ASP A 367 6.79 -13.96 -0.78
N TYR A 368 7.54 -14.99 -0.38
CA TYR A 368 8.85 -14.80 0.23
C TYR A 368 9.84 -14.26 -0.82
N PRO A 369 10.56 -13.16 -0.53
CA PRO A 369 11.39 -12.49 -1.54
C PRO A 369 12.77 -13.12 -1.76
N GLY A 370 13.15 -14.11 -0.94
CA GLY A 370 14.42 -14.83 -1.06
C GLY A 370 14.35 -16.08 -1.92
N GLU A 371 15.51 -16.70 -2.11
CA GLU A 371 15.68 -17.84 -3.02
C GLU A 371 15.75 -19.17 -2.25
N LEU A 372 15.40 -20.27 -2.94
CA LEU A 372 15.56 -21.60 -2.33
C LEU A 372 17.03 -22.02 -2.28
N VAL A 373 17.63 -21.94 -1.10
CA VAL A 373 18.97 -22.44 -0.76
C VAL A 373 18.95 -23.90 -0.31
N SER A 374 20.12 -24.56 -0.27
CA SER A 374 20.21 -25.93 0.25
C SER A 374 20.11 -25.97 1.77
N GLY A 375 19.48 -27.01 2.34
CA GLY A 375 19.25 -27.10 3.79
C GLY A 375 20.52 -27.24 4.65
N ASP A 376 21.70 -27.34 4.04
CA ASP A 376 23.00 -27.31 4.70
C ASP A 376 23.71 -25.94 4.62
N GLU A 377 23.19 -24.96 3.88
CA GLU A 377 23.66 -23.57 3.81
C GLU A 377 23.30 -22.76 5.06
N ASN A 378 23.67 -23.30 6.24
CA ASN A 378 23.50 -22.66 7.54
C ASN A 378 24.73 -21.83 7.88
N PHE A 379 24.54 -20.53 8.08
CA PHE A 379 25.59 -19.60 8.49
C PHE A 379 25.74 -19.62 10.01
N VAL A 380 26.98 -19.79 10.50
CA VAL A 380 27.27 -19.77 11.95
C VAL A 380 28.49 -18.91 12.27
N LEU A 381 28.29 -17.90 13.11
CA LEU A 381 29.38 -17.13 13.73
C LEU A 381 29.57 -17.56 15.19
N ALA A 382 30.76 -18.09 15.49
CA ALA A 382 31.06 -18.64 16.80
C ALA A 382 31.34 -17.56 17.86
N THR A 383 31.17 -17.93 19.13
CA THR A 383 31.40 -17.05 20.30
C THR A 383 32.71 -16.26 20.21
N GLY A 384 32.62 -14.94 20.38
CA GLY A 384 33.78 -14.05 20.46
C GLY A 384 34.43 -13.70 19.12
N ILE A 385 33.84 -14.10 17.98
CA ILE A 385 34.33 -13.76 16.65
C ILE A 385 33.74 -12.43 16.18
N TYR A 386 34.60 -11.54 15.68
CA TYR A 386 34.22 -10.33 14.96
C TYR A 386 34.39 -10.58 13.45
N LEU A 387 33.31 -10.39 12.68
CA LEU A 387 33.31 -10.51 11.22
C LEU A 387 32.70 -9.24 10.62
N GLU A 388 33.48 -8.56 9.78
CA GLU A 388 33.06 -7.40 9.01
C GLU A 388 32.79 -7.81 7.55
N VAL A 389 31.67 -7.38 6.99
CA VAL A 389 31.20 -7.76 5.66
C VAL A 389 30.88 -6.53 4.81
N ASN A 390 31.29 -6.56 3.54
CA ASN A 390 31.07 -5.44 2.62
C ASN A 390 29.78 -5.67 1.80
N THR A 391 28.84 -4.72 1.87
CA THR A 391 27.56 -4.75 1.17
C THR A 391 27.63 -4.14 -0.24
N THR A 392 28.72 -3.47 -0.62
CA THR A 392 28.90 -2.91 -1.97
C THR A 392 29.36 -3.98 -2.96
N GLY A 393 28.58 -4.22 -4.01
CA GLY A 393 28.90 -5.22 -5.03
C GLY A 393 28.83 -6.63 -4.48
N THR A 394 29.67 -7.53 -5.00
CA THR A 394 29.73 -8.93 -4.55
C THR A 394 30.94 -9.16 -3.65
N SER A 395 30.73 -9.71 -2.46
CA SER A 395 31.80 -10.16 -1.56
C SER A 395 31.57 -11.60 -1.08
N THR A 396 32.64 -12.38 -0.93
CA THR A 396 32.57 -13.74 -0.38
C THR A 396 33.12 -13.74 1.04
N ILE A 397 32.35 -14.27 1.98
CA ILE A 397 32.69 -14.39 3.39
C ILE A 397 32.82 -15.85 3.81
N GLU A 398 33.58 -16.13 4.86
CA GLU A 398 33.72 -17.48 5.44
C GLU A 398 33.15 -17.49 6.86
N ASP A 399 32.30 -18.45 7.17
CA ASP A 399 31.72 -18.64 8.51
C ASP A 399 32.71 -19.32 9.49
N SER A 400 32.30 -19.53 10.73
CA SER A 400 33.16 -20.20 11.73
C SER A 400 33.33 -21.71 11.51
N GLN A 401 32.66 -22.29 10.51
CA GLN A 401 32.77 -23.68 10.11
C GLN A 401 33.57 -23.88 8.82
N GLY A 402 34.11 -22.80 8.23
CA GLY A 402 34.89 -22.82 6.99
C GLY A 402 34.04 -22.92 5.72
N ARG A 403 32.75 -22.57 5.80
CA ARG A 403 31.84 -22.49 4.65
C ARG A 403 31.83 -21.08 4.09
N THR A 404 31.77 -20.99 2.77
CA THR A 404 31.75 -19.71 2.07
C THR A 404 30.33 -19.31 1.73
N PHE A 405 30.00 -18.03 1.93
CA PHE A 405 28.74 -17.42 1.54
C PHE A 405 29.03 -16.18 0.70
N ASP A 406 28.21 -15.93 -0.30
CA ASP A 406 28.30 -14.72 -1.11
C ASP A 406 27.27 -13.69 -0.61
N ILE A 407 27.72 -12.46 -0.49
CA ILE A 407 26.88 -11.28 -0.26
C ILE A 407 26.85 -10.52 -1.57
N GLU A 408 25.69 -10.47 -2.20
CA GLU A 408 25.47 -9.81 -3.48
C GLU A 408 24.66 -8.53 -3.27
N ASP A 409 25.32 -7.38 -3.47
CA ASP A 409 24.74 -6.05 -3.26
C ASP A 409 24.07 -5.92 -1.88
N GLY A 410 24.67 -6.55 -0.87
CA GLY A 410 24.21 -6.52 0.52
C GLY A 410 23.19 -7.61 0.90
N ILE A 411 22.81 -8.48 -0.03
CA ILE A 411 21.90 -9.60 0.22
C ILE A 411 22.68 -10.85 0.58
N LEU A 412 22.34 -11.46 1.72
CA LEU A 412 22.83 -12.75 2.20
C LEU A 412 21.67 -13.77 2.22
N GLU A 413 21.73 -14.76 1.33
CA GLU A 413 20.78 -15.87 1.27
C GLU A 413 21.33 -17.08 2.06
N VAL A 414 20.56 -17.59 3.03
CA VAL A 414 20.95 -18.70 3.91
C VAL A 414 19.75 -19.58 4.26
N ASN A 415 20.02 -20.79 4.76
CA ASN A 415 18.96 -21.63 5.30
C ASN A 415 18.67 -21.20 6.74
N ASP A 416 19.66 -21.33 7.64
CA ASP A 416 19.61 -20.76 8.99
C ASP A 416 20.73 -19.74 9.18
N PHE A 417 20.47 -18.67 9.94
CA PHE A 417 21.47 -17.67 10.33
C PHE A 417 21.68 -17.72 11.85
N THR A 418 22.90 -17.95 12.32
CA THR A 418 23.19 -18.05 13.76
C THR A 418 24.37 -17.20 14.19
N LEU A 419 24.14 -16.29 15.14
CA LEU A 419 25.18 -15.57 15.89
C LEU A 419 25.19 -16.07 17.34
N GLN A 420 26.34 -16.54 17.81
CA GLN A 420 26.50 -17.00 19.20
C GLN A 420 26.88 -15.85 20.15
N ALA A 421 26.65 -16.03 21.45
CA ALA A 421 27.09 -15.14 22.53
C ALA A 421 28.44 -14.45 22.25
N GLY A 422 28.45 -13.11 22.30
CA GLY A 422 29.65 -12.29 22.17
C GLY A 422 30.32 -12.30 20.79
N SER A 423 29.67 -12.87 19.76
CA SER A 423 30.08 -12.67 18.36
C SER A 423 29.53 -11.34 17.82
N THR A 424 30.19 -10.76 16.82
CA THR A 424 29.75 -9.52 16.17
C THR A 424 29.80 -9.71 14.65
N PHE A 425 28.66 -9.57 14.00
CA PHE A 425 28.53 -9.49 12.55
C PHE A 425 28.25 -8.03 12.16
N ARG A 426 29.19 -7.41 11.46
CA ARG A 426 29.21 -5.98 11.16
C ARG A 426 29.10 -5.76 9.65
N GLY A 427 28.04 -5.10 9.20
CA GLY A 427 27.90 -4.64 7.82
C GLY A 427 28.60 -3.30 7.59
N VAL A 428 29.27 -3.17 6.45
CA VAL A 428 29.87 -1.92 5.95
C VAL A 428 29.62 -1.77 4.46
N GLY A 429 29.51 -0.54 3.94
CA GLY A 429 29.34 -0.26 2.51
C GLY A 429 28.07 0.52 2.15
N SER A 430 27.89 0.77 0.86
CA SER A 430 26.87 1.69 0.32
C SER A 430 25.47 1.09 0.13
N ASN A 431 25.31 -0.22 0.26
CA ASN A 431 24.03 -0.91 0.07
C ASN A 431 23.48 -1.43 1.41
N PRO A 432 22.16 -1.58 1.57
CA PRO A 432 21.54 -2.22 2.74
C PRO A 432 22.14 -3.58 3.08
N LEU A 433 22.09 -3.99 4.35
CA LEU A 433 22.30 -5.40 4.70
C LEU A 433 20.94 -6.10 4.77
N ILE A 434 20.74 -7.12 3.94
CA ILE A 434 19.51 -7.90 3.86
C ILE A 434 19.84 -9.37 4.11
N ILE A 435 19.30 -9.95 5.17
CA ILE A 435 19.45 -11.37 5.51
C ILE A 435 18.15 -12.09 5.18
N ARG A 436 18.22 -13.07 4.30
CA ARG A 436 17.08 -13.90 3.88
C ARG A 436 17.34 -15.34 4.29
N ALA A 437 16.53 -15.81 5.24
CA ALA A 437 16.64 -17.15 5.82
C ALA A 437 15.43 -18.01 5.46
N ASN A 438 15.68 -19.15 4.81
CA ASN A 438 14.65 -20.15 4.49
C ASN A 438 14.16 -20.93 5.72
N GLY A 439 14.87 -20.78 6.84
CA GLY A 439 14.59 -21.36 8.15
C GLY A 439 14.68 -20.30 9.24
N THR A 440 15.45 -20.59 10.29
CA THR A 440 15.48 -19.80 11.54
C THR A 440 16.62 -18.78 11.55
N VAL A 441 16.35 -17.60 12.11
CA VAL A 441 17.37 -16.61 12.44
C VAL A 441 17.55 -16.59 13.95
N SER A 442 18.73 -16.94 14.44
CA SER A 442 19.07 -16.97 15.88
C SER A 442 20.20 -15.99 16.19
N LEU A 443 19.90 -15.01 17.04
CA LEU A 443 20.77 -13.89 17.36
C LEU A 443 21.04 -13.84 18.86
N ASP A 444 22.10 -14.50 19.31
CA ASP A 444 22.64 -14.37 20.67
C ASP A 444 23.93 -13.53 20.68
N GLY A 445 24.31 -12.93 19.54
CA GLY A 445 25.43 -12.00 19.41
C GLY A 445 24.98 -10.62 18.90
N THR A 446 25.93 -9.79 18.48
CA THR A 446 25.66 -8.45 17.94
C THR A 446 25.58 -8.46 16.42
N LEU A 447 24.51 -7.90 15.87
CA LEU A 447 24.35 -7.58 14.46
C LEU A 447 24.34 -6.05 14.30
N ASP A 448 25.30 -5.50 13.55
CA ASP A 448 25.56 -4.05 13.55
C ASP A 448 25.67 -3.49 12.13
N VAL A 449 24.88 -2.45 11.84
CA VAL A 449 24.91 -1.62 10.62
C VAL A 449 24.92 -0.10 10.93
N SER A 450 25.27 0.28 12.15
CA SER A 450 25.40 1.68 12.61
C SER A 450 26.35 2.52 11.76
N GLY A 451 26.13 3.83 11.63
CA GLY A 451 27.07 4.76 10.98
C GLY A 451 28.35 4.97 11.80
N LYS A 452 29.45 5.40 11.15
CA LYS A 452 30.70 5.69 11.86
C LYS A 452 30.64 7.04 12.58
N ALA A 453 31.30 7.12 13.74
CA ALA A 453 31.49 8.38 14.45
C ALA A 453 32.49 9.31 13.75
N ALA A 454 32.25 10.61 13.81
CA ALA A 454 33.17 11.64 13.36
C ALA A 454 34.49 11.58 14.14
N SER A 455 35.60 11.80 13.44
CA SER A 455 36.92 11.92 14.05
C SER A 455 37.23 13.37 14.42
N PRO A 456 37.95 13.64 15.52
CA PRO A 456 38.41 14.99 15.81
C PRO A 456 39.53 15.37 14.83
N PRO A 457 39.75 16.68 14.57
CA PRO A 457 40.80 17.12 13.66
C PRO A 457 42.18 16.54 14.00
N LEU A 458 42.81 15.86 13.04
CA LEU A 458 44.02 15.05 13.28
C LEU A 458 45.31 15.88 13.33
N ALA A 459 45.31 17.06 12.70
CA ALA A 459 46.46 17.94 12.61
C ALA A 459 46.07 19.39 12.93
N LEU A 460 46.66 19.93 13.99
CA LEU A 460 46.39 21.28 14.50
C LEU A 460 46.97 22.36 13.56
N ASN A 461 46.27 23.50 13.43
CA ASN A 461 46.63 24.69 12.67
C ASN A 461 47.10 24.36 11.25
N SER A 462 46.39 23.42 10.61
CA SER A 462 46.76 22.81 9.34
C SER A 462 45.63 22.95 8.32
N PRO A 463 45.34 24.17 7.82
CA PRO A 463 44.24 24.45 6.88
C PRO A 463 44.33 23.70 5.54
N HIS A 464 45.49 23.13 5.20
CA HIS A 464 45.68 22.39 3.96
C HIS A 464 45.24 20.93 4.03
N LEU A 465 44.80 20.46 5.20
CA LEU A 465 44.39 19.07 5.43
C LEU A 465 42.88 19.05 5.72
N PRO A 466 42.06 18.65 4.73
CA PRO A 466 40.63 18.43 4.92
C PRO A 466 40.35 17.39 6.00
N GLU A 467 39.26 17.58 6.72
CA GLU A 467 38.71 16.62 7.67
C GLU A 467 37.48 15.98 7.04
N LEU A 468 37.60 14.72 6.63
CA LEU A 468 36.53 14.03 5.93
C LEU A 468 35.42 13.59 6.89
N GLY A 469 34.19 13.65 6.40
CA GLY A 469 32.99 13.09 7.00
C GLY A 469 33.16 11.64 7.41
N ALA A 470 32.47 11.23 8.48
CA ALA A 470 32.40 9.81 8.80
C ALA A 470 31.47 9.06 7.84
N GLU A 471 31.87 7.86 7.45
CA GLU A 471 31.12 7.05 6.49
C GLU A 471 29.76 6.61 7.08
N GLY A 472 28.71 6.77 6.27
CA GLY A 472 27.41 6.14 6.47
C GLY A 472 27.47 4.71 5.95
N GLU A 473 27.06 3.77 6.79
CA GLU A 473 27.28 2.35 6.53
C GLU A 473 25.96 1.67 6.15
N CYS A 474 26.03 0.59 5.40
CA CYS A 474 24.90 -0.14 4.84
C CYS A 474 23.81 0.75 4.22
N GLY A 475 24.23 1.71 3.38
CA GLY A 475 23.33 2.67 2.72
C GLY A 475 23.00 3.93 3.53
N GLY A 476 23.53 4.09 4.73
CA GLY A 476 23.52 5.37 5.45
C GLY A 476 24.26 6.46 4.66
N GLY A 477 23.88 7.73 4.87
CA GLY A 477 24.54 8.88 4.26
C GLY A 477 25.84 9.26 4.99
N ASP A 478 26.85 9.71 4.25
CA ASP A 478 28.12 10.16 4.81
C ASP A 478 27.95 11.49 5.57
N GLY A 479 28.73 11.68 6.64
CA GLY A 479 28.81 12.97 7.32
C GLY A 479 29.42 14.05 6.44
N GLY A 480 29.17 15.33 6.75
CA GLY A 480 29.76 16.44 6.00
C GLY A 480 31.27 16.59 6.25
N ASP A 481 31.99 17.02 5.23
CA ASP A 481 33.42 17.36 5.30
C ASP A 481 33.65 18.73 5.95
N ALA A 482 34.66 18.83 6.82
CA ALA A 482 35.13 20.09 7.39
C ALA A 482 36.47 20.51 6.79
N SER A 483 36.73 21.83 6.74
CA SER A 483 37.96 22.40 6.16
C SER A 483 38.29 21.87 4.75
N SER A 484 37.29 21.72 3.88
CA SER A 484 37.44 21.05 2.58
C SER A 484 38.31 21.82 1.58
N LEU A 485 38.45 23.15 1.75
CA LEU A 485 39.28 23.99 0.89
C LEU A 485 40.72 24.09 1.40
N THR A 486 41.68 23.73 0.54
CA THR A 486 43.12 23.65 0.91
C THR A 486 43.95 24.86 0.48
N ALA A 487 43.40 25.71 -0.39
CA ALA A 487 44.07 26.88 -0.99
C ALA A 487 43.29 28.19 -0.78
N SER A 488 42.19 28.14 -0.04
CA SER A 488 41.38 29.27 0.41
C SER A 488 40.65 28.87 1.69
N GLU A 489 40.08 29.84 2.38
CA GLU A 489 39.28 29.61 3.58
C GLU A 489 38.00 28.85 3.24
N THR A 490 37.63 27.90 4.10
CA THR A 490 36.36 27.18 4.00
C THR A 490 35.30 28.02 4.68
N LEU A 491 34.36 28.57 3.91
CA LEU A 491 33.36 29.52 4.43
C LEU A 491 32.29 28.84 5.30
N ARG A 492 32.05 27.55 5.07
CA ARG A 492 31.06 26.74 5.77
C ARG A 492 31.47 25.28 5.69
N GLY A 493 31.19 24.51 6.74
CA GLY A 493 31.27 23.05 6.66
C GLY A 493 30.36 22.51 5.56
N GLU A 494 30.68 21.35 5.00
CA GLU A 494 29.77 20.70 4.06
C GLU A 494 28.56 20.10 4.80
N ALA A 495 27.43 20.04 4.12
CA ALA A 495 26.28 19.31 4.64
C ALA A 495 26.56 17.80 4.56
N GLY A 496 25.94 17.03 5.45
CA GLY A 496 25.92 15.58 5.33
C GLY A 496 25.14 15.13 4.09
N ASP A 497 25.40 13.90 3.67
CA ASP A 497 24.71 13.27 2.56
C ASP A 497 23.40 12.62 3.02
N GLY A 498 22.44 12.58 2.10
CA GLY A 498 21.27 11.74 2.25
C GLY A 498 21.62 10.25 2.09
N PRO A 499 20.71 9.34 2.45
CA PRO A 499 20.95 7.91 2.32
C PRO A 499 21.18 7.47 0.86
N PHE A 500 21.90 6.36 0.72
CA PHE A 500 22.28 5.72 -0.55
C PHE A 500 23.09 6.63 -1.50
N GLY A 501 23.59 7.77 -1.03
CA GLY A 501 24.23 8.78 -1.86
C GLY A 501 23.32 9.36 -2.95
N LEU A 502 22.00 9.14 -2.84
CA LEU A 502 21.02 9.53 -3.89
C LEU A 502 20.77 11.04 -3.93
N TYR A 503 21.12 11.75 -2.86
CA TYR A 503 20.96 13.19 -2.75
C TYR A 503 22.10 13.80 -1.89
N PRO A 504 23.21 14.25 -2.51
CA PRO A 504 24.20 15.02 -1.78
C PRO A 504 23.53 16.29 -1.21
N LEU A 505 23.84 16.63 0.04
CA LEU A 505 23.32 17.81 0.77
C LEU A 505 21.87 17.72 1.32
N GLN A 506 21.30 16.53 1.51
CA GLN A 506 20.03 16.33 2.24
C GLN A 506 20.19 15.87 3.70
N GLY A 507 21.43 15.59 4.13
CA GLY A 507 21.74 15.36 5.54
C GLY A 507 21.76 16.67 6.34
N GLY A 508 22.35 16.63 7.53
CA GLY A 508 22.49 17.81 8.37
C GLY A 508 23.28 18.92 7.67
N GLY A 509 22.79 20.16 7.71
CA GLY A 509 23.45 21.31 7.10
C GLY A 509 24.77 21.64 7.79
N GLY A 510 25.74 22.15 7.04
CA GLY A 510 27.02 22.57 7.60
C GLY A 510 26.95 23.91 8.34
N GLY A 511 27.68 24.02 9.45
CA GLY A 511 27.83 25.25 10.21
C GLY A 511 28.73 26.26 9.50
N GLU A 512 28.39 27.54 9.59
CA GLU A 512 29.17 28.62 9.00
C GLU A 512 30.48 28.81 9.77
N SER A 513 31.56 28.99 9.00
CA SER A 513 32.85 29.38 9.53
C SER A 513 32.84 30.84 9.97
N GLY A 514 33.76 31.19 10.86
CA GLY A 514 33.86 32.55 11.36
C GLY A 514 35.28 33.08 11.33
N PHE A 515 35.42 34.39 11.23
CA PHE A 515 36.71 35.05 11.41
C PHE A 515 36.66 36.06 12.55
N GLN A 516 37.81 36.20 13.22
CA GLN A 516 38.00 37.05 14.38
C GLN A 516 39.23 37.94 14.19
N GLN A 517 39.23 39.13 14.78
CA GLN A 517 40.28 40.13 14.64
C GLN A 517 41.16 40.23 15.89
N GLY A 518 42.47 40.24 15.71
CA GLY A 518 43.47 40.42 16.77
C GLY A 518 44.32 41.68 16.58
N VAL A 519 44.73 42.30 17.69
CA VAL A 519 45.67 43.43 17.70
C VAL A 519 47.10 42.93 17.52
N VAL A 520 47.79 43.35 16.45
CA VAL A 520 49.24 43.24 16.36
C VAL A 520 49.85 44.55 16.92
N ASP A 521 50.27 44.57 18.19
CA ASP A 521 51.25 45.57 18.63
C ASP A 521 52.65 44.97 18.45
N PRO A 522 53.39 45.33 17.37
CA PRO A 522 54.69 44.75 17.06
C PRO A 522 55.78 45.12 18.10
N THR A 523 55.49 45.95 19.10
CA THR A 523 56.46 46.42 20.09
C THR A 523 56.20 45.99 21.52
N THR A 524 55.00 45.48 21.85
CA THR A 524 54.63 45.09 23.23
C THR A 524 54.14 43.65 23.35
N TYR A 525 53.66 43.03 22.27
CA TYR A 525 53.26 41.62 22.24
C TYR A 525 54.14 40.86 21.23
N PRO A 526 55.13 40.07 21.67
CA PRO A 526 55.78 39.15 20.76
C PRO A 526 54.71 38.16 20.30
N TYR A 527 54.64 37.94 18.98
CA TYR A 527 53.95 36.84 18.32
C TYR A 527 53.86 35.60 19.22
N PRO A 528 52.73 34.85 19.23
CA PRO A 528 52.71 33.54 19.85
C PRO A 528 53.83 32.74 19.22
N GLY A 529 54.85 32.43 20.01
CA GLY A 529 55.86 31.47 19.59
C GLY A 529 55.18 30.11 19.36
N PRO A 530 55.92 29.13 18.83
CA PRO A 530 55.46 27.75 18.61
C PRO A 530 55.00 26.99 19.88
N ASN A 531 54.78 27.70 20.99
CA ASN A 531 54.39 27.22 22.30
C ASN A 531 53.02 27.78 22.80
N GLY A 532 52.23 28.46 21.95
CA GLY A 532 50.79 28.66 22.20
C GLY A 532 50.34 29.61 23.31
N GLU A 533 51.13 30.63 23.69
CA GLU A 533 50.62 31.69 24.59
C GLU A 533 49.96 32.83 23.77
N LEU A 534 48.63 32.90 23.86
CA LEU A 534 47.75 33.95 23.30
C LEU A 534 47.71 35.21 24.21
N PRO A 535 47.14 36.35 23.75
CA PRO A 535 47.12 37.62 24.48
C PRO A 535 46.56 37.51 25.91
N ALA A 536 47.02 38.40 26.79
CA ALA A 536 46.70 38.38 28.22
C ALA A 536 45.26 38.80 28.58
N ASP A 537 44.36 38.96 27.61
CA ASP A 537 42.96 39.39 27.80
C ASP A 537 42.00 38.23 28.10
N GLY A 538 42.40 36.98 27.84
CA GLY A 538 41.92 35.81 28.59
C GLY A 538 40.48 35.33 28.34
N THR A 539 39.77 35.85 27.34
CA THR A 539 38.39 35.42 27.03
C THR A 539 38.36 34.57 25.76
N LEU A 540 38.49 33.24 25.90
CA LEU A 540 38.35 32.31 24.78
C LEU A 540 36.90 32.21 24.29
N GLU A 541 35.93 32.73 25.05
CA GLU A 541 34.48 32.65 24.78
C GLU A 541 34.04 33.33 23.46
N HIS A 542 34.95 34.06 22.79
CA HIS A 542 34.69 34.82 21.56
C HIS A 542 35.19 34.12 20.29
N TRP A 543 35.59 32.86 20.39
CA TRP A 543 36.25 32.09 19.33
C TRP A 543 35.41 30.86 18.95
N ILE A 544 34.09 31.01 18.98
CA ILE A 544 33.11 29.95 18.69
C ILE A 544 32.38 30.28 17.38
N VAL A 545 32.32 29.31 16.48
CA VAL A 545 31.67 29.43 15.16
C VAL A 545 30.46 28.51 15.05
N GLY A 546 29.78 28.50 13.91
CA GLY A 546 28.55 27.74 13.71
C GLY A 546 28.77 26.23 13.83
N GLY A 547 27.93 25.56 14.62
CA GLY A 547 27.86 24.11 14.71
C GLY A 547 27.10 23.49 13.53
N GLY A 548 27.43 22.24 13.19
CA GLY A 548 26.73 21.48 12.14
C GLY A 548 25.38 20.93 12.60
N GLY A 549 24.39 20.83 11.71
CA GLY A 549 23.09 20.24 12.03
C GLY A 549 23.10 18.71 12.03
N GLY A 550 22.19 18.09 12.78
CA GLY A 550 22.06 16.62 12.81
C GLY A 550 21.38 16.06 11.55
N GLY A 551 21.67 14.81 11.21
CA GLY A 551 21.00 14.11 10.11
C GLY A 551 19.53 13.79 10.46
N GLY A 552 18.62 13.87 9.47
CA GLY A 552 17.20 13.56 9.60
C GLY A 552 16.81 12.16 9.14
N PHE A 553 15.86 11.53 9.87
CA PHE A 553 15.07 10.39 9.39
C PHE A 553 13.69 10.35 10.09
N GLY A 554 13.56 9.72 11.27
CA GLY A 554 12.29 9.69 12.02
C GLY A 554 11.96 11.04 12.68
N LEU A 555 10.65 11.35 12.82
CA LEU A 555 10.15 12.59 13.39
C LEU A 555 9.77 12.50 14.89
N GLY A 556 9.72 11.30 15.47
CA GLY A 556 9.35 11.11 16.88
C GLY A 556 10.37 11.64 17.91
N PRO A 557 10.09 11.46 19.21
CA PRO A 557 10.93 11.92 20.33
C PRO A 557 12.39 11.47 20.20
N ASN A 558 13.33 12.41 20.13
CA ASN A 558 14.73 12.11 19.80
C ASN A 558 15.44 11.40 20.98
N ALA A 559 15.70 10.10 20.81
CA ALA A 559 16.33 9.27 21.82
C ALA A 559 17.81 9.63 22.02
N SER A 560 18.50 10.15 21.00
CA SER A 560 19.92 10.52 21.11
C SER A 560 20.21 11.56 22.21
N VAL A 561 19.21 12.33 22.61
CA VAL A 561 19.31 13.37 23.65
C VAL A 561 18.46 13.08 24.90
N THR A 562 17.52 12.13 24.86
CA THR A 562 16.60 11.82 25.97
C THR A 562 16.80 10.43 26.60
N TRP A 563 17.54 9.53 25.94
CA TRP A 563 17.71 8.12 26.31
C TRP A 563 18.34 7.91 27.69
N ARG A 564 17.67 7.16 28.57
CA ARG A 564 18.16 6.88 29.94
C ARG A 564 18.92 5.55 29.96
N PRO A 565 20.19 5.51 30.43
CA PRO A 565 20.88 4.24 30.59
C PRO A 565 20.25 3.37 31.69
N VAL A 566 20.12 2.06 31.41
CA VAL A 566 19.67 1.04 32.38
C VAL A 566 20.64 0.98 33.58
N ALA A 567 20.09 0.76 34.78
CA ALA A 567 20.84 0.72 36.03
C ALA A 567 21.77 -0.51 36.12
N GLY A 568 22.98 -0.41 35.57
CA GLY A 568 24.04 -1.42 35.77
C GLY A 568 24.92 -1.66 34.55
N GLU A 569 24.48 -1.32 33.35
CA GLU A 569 25.24 -1.46 32.11
C GLU A 569 25.18 -0.17 31.29
N LYS A 570 26.36 0.41 31.01
CA LYS A 570 26.54 1.65 30.24
C LYS A 570 26.42 1.39 28.73
N ALA A 571 25.35 0.75 28.26
CA ALA A 571 25.29 0.16 26.93
C ALA A 571 24.21 0.77 26.01
N GLY A 572 24.29 2.08 25.76
CA GLY A 572 23.68 2.69 24.54
C GLY A 572 24.75 3.02 23.50
N TRP A 573 25.96 3.31 23.98
CA TRP A 573 27.17 3.59 23.22
C TRP A 573 28.33 2.91 23.95
N SER A 574 29.14 2.13 23.26
CA SER A 574 30.31 1.41 23.77
C SER A 574 31.32 2.35 24.45
N SER A 575 32.11 1.87 25.41
CA SER A 575 33.11 2.70 26.10
C SER A 575 34.18 3.34 25.19
N GLU A 576 34.29 2.90 23.94
CA GLU A 576 35.17 3.46 22.91
C GLU A 576 34.55 4.67 22.21
N GLU A 577 33.21 4.75 22.16
CA GLU A 577 32.42 5.88 21.67
C GLU A 577 32.29 7.01 22.71
N TRP A 578 32.89 6.85 23.91
CA TRP A 578 32.92 7.84 24.99
C TRP A 578 34.33 8.37 25.23
N PRO A 579 34.60 9.67 25.03
CA PRO A 579 35.80 10.29 25.55
C PRO A 579 35.72 10.34 27.07
N SER A 580 36.28 9.33 27.75
CA SER A 580 36.32 9.18 29.22
C SER A 580 36.91 10.36 30.04
N ALA A 581 37.30 11.46 29.40
CA ALA A 581 37.95 12.62 30.00
C ALA A 581 37.04 13.85 30.18
N PHE A 582 35.80 13.82 29.67
CA PHE A 582 34.84 14.93 29.76
C PHE A 582 33.45 14.29 29.99
N ASP A 583 33.04 14.14 31.26
CA ASP A 583 31.78 13.45 31.62
C ASP A 583 30.56 14.32 31.26
N ASN A 584 29.38 13.77 30.96
CA ASN A 584 28.45 13.28 31.98
C ASN A 584 27.74 11.98 31.55
N ASP A 585 27.68 11.01 32.46
CA ASP A 585 27.04 9.69 32.29
C ASP A 585 25.49 9.83 32.22
N GLY A 586 24.93 10.17 31.06
CA GLY A 586 23.48 10.19 30.83
C GLY A 586 23.01 10.90 29.55
N PRO A 587 21.68 10.89 29.29
CA PRO A 587 21.08 11.71 28.23
C PRO A 587 21.31 13.19 28.51
N ASP A 588 21.41 13.97 27.44
CA ASP A 588 21.52 15.44 27.52
C ASP A 588 20.29 16.04 28.25
N HIS A 589 19.14 15.36 28.17
CA HIS A 589 17.87 15.69 28.82
C HIS A 589 17.44 14.61 29.82
N ARG A 590 17.94 14.67 31.06
CA ARG A 590 17.58 13.74 32.13
C ARG A 590 16.38 14.23 32.96
N PRO A 591 15.29 13.45 33.12
CA PRO A 591 14.07 13.95 33.79
C PRO A 591 14.14 14.19 35.32
N GLY A 592 15.26 13.89 35.98
CA GLY A 592 15.52 14.36 37.35
C GLY A 592 16.17 15.75 37.44
N TRP A 593 16.67 16.26 36.32
CA TRP A 593 17.38 17.54 36.19
C TRP A 593 16.56 18.60 35.47
N HIS A 594 15.54 18.16 34.73
CA HIS A 594 14.62 18.96 33.93
C HIS A 594 13.17 18.70 34.35
N THR A 595 12.75 19.28 35.47
CA THR A 595 11.46 18.92 36.11
C THR A 595 10.22 19.32 35.30
N ALA A 596 10.35 20.21 34.31
CA ALA A 596 9.27 20.54 33.40
C ALA A 596 8.96 19.40 32.40
N PHE A 597 9.94 18.57 31.99
CA PHE A 597 9.68 17.41 31.13
C PHE A 597 8.79 16.37 31.82
N ASP A 598 8.95 16.18 33.13
CA ASP A 598 8.07 15.30 33.92
C ASP A 598 6.63 15.82 33.99
N THR A 599 6.40 17.13 33.75
CA THR A 599 5.08 17.76 33.83
C THR A 599 4.45 18.10 32.48
N ASP A 600 5.26 18.27 31.43
CA ASP A 600 4.84 18.62 30.07
C ASP A 600 5.68 17.86 29.02
N PRO A 601 5.18 16.73 28.49
CA PRO A 601 5.85 15.94 27.47
C PRO A 601 6.04 16.65 26.13
N THR A 602 5.29 17.73 25.85
CA THR A 602 5.36 18.46 24.57
C THR A 602 6.66 19.26 24.38
N LEU A 603 7.47 19.34 25.43
CA LEU A 603 8.77 20.00 25.39
C LEU A 603 9.88 19.10 24.84
N ILE A 604 9.64 17.79 24.70
CA ILE A 604 10.65 16.82 24.28
C ILE A 604 11.13 17.13 22.86
N PRO A 605 12.45 17.21 22.60
CA PRO A 605 12.97 17.38 21.25
C PRO A 605 12.53 16.23 20.34
N GLU A 606 12.02 16.58 19.16
CA GLU A 606 11.53 15.64 18.15
C GLU A 606 12.39 15.72 16.89
N GLY A 607 12.59 14.58 16.23
CA GLY A 607 13.38 14.50 15.01
C GLY A 607 14.83 14.97 15.16
N ALA A 608 15.44 15.40 14.04
CA ALA A 608 16.80 15.89 14.03
C ALA A 608 16.90 17.35 14.50
N GLU A 609 17.99 17.68 15.19
CA GLU A 609 18.19 19.03 15.69
C GLU A 609 19.11 19.86 14.78
N PRO A 610 18.87 21.18 14.67
CA PRO A 610 19.85 22.08 14.09
C PRO A 610 21.08 22.20 14.99
N GLY A 611 22.19 22.63 14.41
CA GLY A 611 23.34 23.09 15.17
C GLY A 611 23.00 24.37 15.93
N LEU A 612 23.90 24.80 16.81
CA LEU A 612 23.82 26.12 17.43
C LEU A 612 24.80 27.09 16.78
N ARG A 613 24.41 28.37 16.79
CA ARG A 613 25.24 29.46 16.27
C ARG A 613 26.49 29.66 17.11
N GLY A 614 27.48 30.32 16.52
CA GLY A 614 28.66 30.81 17.23
C GLY A 614 28.30 31.81 18.35
N SER A 615 29.30 32.16 19.16
CA SER A 615 29.15 33.11 20.27
C SER A 615 29.91 34.39 20.02
N SER A 616 29.26 35.50 20.31
CA SER A 616 29.88 36.82 20.48
C SER A 616 29.70 37.37 21.89
N TYR A 617 29.92 36.54 22.92
CA TYR A 617 29.87 36.91 24.33
C TYR A 617 30.56 38.28 24.59
N ASP A 618 29.87 39.19 25.29
CA ASP A 618 30.33 40.56 25.62
C ASP A 618 30.76 41.45 24.43
N SER A 619 30.39 41.12 23.18
CA SER A 619 30.75 41.90 21.99
C SER A 619 30.09 43.29 21.92
N SER A 620 29.07 43.51 22.74
CA SER A 620 28.23 44.72 22.72
C SER A 620 28.63 45.80 23.75
N THR A 621 29.57 45.52 24.68
CA THR A 621 30.08 46.55 25.60
C THR A 621 31.14 47.48 24.99
N ALA A 622 31.47 47.29 23.71
CA ALA A 622 32.29 48.20 22.92
C ALA A 622 31.50 48.78 21.73
N ALA A 623 30.32 49.36 21.98
CA ALA A 623 29.56 50.11 20.98
C ALA A 623 30.47 51.06 20.17
N ALA A 624 30.70 50.75 18.89
CA ALA A 624 31.06 51.72 17.86
C ALA A 624 32.27 52.66 18.13
N SER A 625 33.21 52.34 19.03
CA SER A 625 34.19 53.34 19.48
C SER A 625 35.63 52.83 19.40
N GLY A 626 36.47 53.53 18.64
CA GLY A 626 37.90 53.31 18.65
C GLY A 626 38.45 53.42 20.07
N LEU A 627 39.02 52.33 20.60
CA LEU A 627 40.18 52.26 21.47
C LEU A 627 40.49 50.81 21.87
N ALA A 628 41.77 50.56 22.13
CA ALA A 628 42.33 49.36 22.71
C ALA A 628 41.63 48.95 24.03
N GLY A 629 41.35 47.63 24.15
CA GLY A 629 40.72 47.00 25.32
C GLY A 629 39.80 45.79 25.05
N THR A 630 39.55 45.47 23.77
CA THR A 630 39.04 44.21 23.13
C THR A 630 38.08 43.31 23.92
N PRO A 631 36.83 43.12 23.43
CA PRO A 631 36.60 42.15 22.35
C PRO A 631 35.67 42.64 21.22
N VAL A 632 35.85 42.12 20.01
CA VAL A 632 34.93 42.27 18.86
C VAL A 632 34.41 40.85 18.57
N GLY A 633 33.12 40.66 18.27
CA GLY A 633 32.52 39.33 18.09
C GLY A 633 33.06 38.57 16.87
N VAL A 634 32.69 37.30 16.74
CA VAL A 634 33.03 36.52 15.53
C VAL A 634 32.17 37.01 14.37
N TYR A 635 32.80 37.22 13.22
CA TYR A 635 32.10 37.53 11.98
C TYR A 635 31.80 36.25 11.21
N GLY A 636 30.60 36.15 10.63
CA GLY A 636 30.29 35.09 9.65
C GLY A 636 31.15 35.27 8.40
N MET A 637 31.71 34.18 7.90
CA MET A 637 32.55 34.20 6.69
C MET A 637 31.75 34.43 5.41
N GLU A 638 30.48 34.02 5.35
CA GLU A 638 29.60 34.18 4.19
C GLU A 638 28.91 35.56 4.16
N ASP A 639 28.53 36.06 5.33
CA ASP A 639 27.74 37.29 5.47
C ASP A 639 28.56 38.54 5.86
N LEU A 640 29.77 38.34 6.40
CA LEU A 640 30.67 39.37 6.91
C LEU A 640 30.05 40.25 7.99
N THR A 641 29.05 39.74 8.69
CA THR A 641 28.38 40.45 9.77
C THR A 641 28.84 39.94 11.12
N GLN A 642 28.81 40.81 12.11
CA GLN A 642 29.14 40.45 13.48
C GLN A 642 27.86 39.95 14.15
N ASP A 643 27.96 38.88 14.94
CA ASP A 643 26.89 38.53 15.87
C ASP A 643 26.81 39.61 16.98
N ASP A 644 25.71 40.36 16.97
CA ASP A 644 25.47 41.54 17.80
C ASP A 644 24.36 41.33 18.83
N THR A 645 23.90 40.08 19.02
CA THR A 645 22.81 39.75 19.92
C THR A 645 23.20 40.01 21.39
N GLN A 646 22.83 41.20 21.87
CA GLN A 646 23.13 41.73 23.20
C GLN A 646 22.32 41.04 24.33
N ASP A 647 21.46 40.06 24.03
CA ASP A 647 20.42 39.57 24.95
C ASP A 647 20.75 38.24 25.68
N ASP A 648 21.94 37.65 25.48
CA ASP A 648 22.40 36.43 26.20
C ASP A 648 22.63 36.63 27.73
N ASN A 649 22.26 37.80 28.28
CA ASN A 649 22.56 38.24 29.65
C ASN A 649 21.28 38.51 30.49
N THR A 650 20.06 38.44 29.95
CA THR A 650 18.90 38.93 30.71
C THR A 650 18.29 37.92 31.71
N VAL A 651 17.93 38.46 32.88
CA VAL A 651 17.47 37.76 34.10
C VAL A 651 16.21 36.92 33.83
N GLY A 652 16.30 35.60 33.98
CA GLY A 652 15.21 34.64 33.71
C GLY A 652 15.66 33.29 33.15
N PHE A 653 16.96 33.11 32.90
CA PHE A 653 17.57 31.88 32.38
C PHE A 653 17.35 30.67 33.32
N ASP A 654 16.54 29.71 32.88
CA ASP A 654 16.30 28.43 33.57
C ASP A 654 16.77 27.24 32.72
N PRO A 655 18.08 26.97 32.63
CA PRO A 655 18.63 25.86 31.85
C PRO A 655 18.27 24.49 32.45
N ALA A 656 17.72 24.44 33.66
CA ALA A 656 17.23 23.23 34.29
C ALA A 656 15.73 23.02 34.07
N PHE A 657 15.04 23.87 33.31
CA PHE A 657 13.63 23.68 32.95
C PHE A 657 12.80 23.37 34.22
N THR A 658 13.03 24.15 35.29
CA THR A 658 12.42 23.96 36.59
C THR A 658 11.13 24.76 36.77
N ASP A 659 10.94 25.82 35.99
CA ASP A 659 9.72 26.64 35.94
C ASP A 659 9.01 26.48 34.57
N SER A 660 7.83 25.87 34.58
CA SER A 660 6.96 25.71 33.39
C SER A 660 6.47 27.03 32.78
N ALA A 661 6.63 28.17 33.47
CA ALA A 661 6.05 29.45 33.05
C ALA A 661 6.95 30.30 32.12
N ASN A 662 8.26 30.04 32.07
CA ASN A 662 9.23 30.78 31.24
C ASN A 662 10.32 29.81 30.73
N PRO A 663 10.03 28.95 29.74
CA PRO A 663 11.11 28.32 29.00
C PRO A 663 12.03 29.45 28.44
N PRO A 664 13.36 29.29 28.45
CA PRO A 664 14.26 30.33 27.94
C PRO A 664 13.86 30.69 26.50
N THR A 665 13.47 31.94 26.28
CA THR A 665 13.18 32.43 24.93
C THR A 665 14.51 32.57 24.20
N PHE A 666 14.77 31.67 23.27
CA PHE A 666 15.92 31.74 22.38
C PHE A 666 15.74 32.90 21.41
N ASP A 667 16.52 33.97 21.53
CA ASP A 667 16.76 34.85 20.39
C ASP A 667 17.95 34.30 19.60
N THR A 668 17.77 33.15 18.97
CA THR A 668 17.36 33.12 17.57
C THR A 668 17.94 34.14 16.57
N GLY A 669 18.57 35.27 16.96
CA GLY A 669 19.38 36.23 16.18
C GLY A 669 19.31 36.11 14.65
N ASN A 670 18.95 37.17 13.94
CA ASN A 670 18.72 37.15 12.49
C ASN A 670 19.75 36.27 11.73
N PRO A 671 19.34 35.35 10.83
CA PRO A 671 20.22 34.42 10.06
C PRO A 671 21.17 35.12 9.05
N THR A 672 21.58 36.35 9.35
CA THR A 672 22.53 37.18 8.61
C THR A 672 23.35 37.99 9.62
N ALA A 673 23.57 37.45 10.82
CA ALA A 673 24.20 38.13 11.96
C ALA A 673 25.22 37.18 12.64
N GLY A 674 26.44 37.13 12.11
CA GLY A 674 27.55 36.28 12.57
C GLY A 674 27.48 34.84 12.06
N PRO A 675 28.32 33.92 12.59
CA PRO A 675 28.37 32.54 12.11
C PRO A 675 27.07 31.75 12.33
N ASP A 676 26.38 31.46 11.23
CA ASP A 676 25.13 30.71 11.20
C ASP A 676 25.30 29.23 11.54
N ALA A 677 24.29 28.67 12.20
CA ALA A 677 24.22 27.24 12.46
C ALA A 677 23.86 26.43 11.21
N GLY A 678 24.25 25.16 11.21
CA GLY A 678 23.75 24.17 10.27
C GLY A 678 22.29 23.79 10.55
N ALA A 679 21.47 23.73 9.50
CA ALA A 679 20.08 23.28 9.60
C ALA A 679 20.00 21.77 9.90
N ALA A 680 18.94 21.32 10.57
CA ALA A 680 18.65 19.89 10.69
C ALA A 680 18.41 19.25 9.32
N GLY A 681 18.80 18.00 9.14
CA GLY A 681 18.51 17.22 7.94
C GLY A 681 17.00 17.00 7.78
N THR A 682 16.55 16.93 6.53
CA THR A 682 15.13 16.74 6.23
C THR A 682 14.68 15.30 6.47
N SER A 683 13.50 15.11 7.04
CA SER A 683 12.85 13.81 7.10
C SER A 683 12.22 13.45 5.75
N PRO A 684 12.16 12.15 5.37
CA PRO A 684 11.33 11.69 4.25
C PRO A 684 9.82 11.78 4.53
N PHE A 685 9.40 11.95 5.79
CA PHE A 685 8.01 12.09 6.20
C PHE A 685 7.51 13.53 6.04
N THR A 686 6.26 13.74 5.61
CA THR A 686 5.84 15.04 5.06
C THR A 686 4.59 15.67 5.65
N ASP A 687 3.72 14.93 6.33
CA ASP A 687 2.47 15.47 6.88
C ASP A 687 2.57 15.90 8.36
N GLY A 688 3.62 15.46 9.07
CA GLY A 688 3.87 15.76 10.48
C GLY A 688 3.04 14.92 11.46
N ASP A 689 2.31 13.92 10.98
CA ASP A 689 1.65 12.88 11.77
C ASP A 689 2.62 11.70 11.93
N THR A 690 2.99 11.35 13.16
CA THR A 690 3.94 10.24 13.37
C THR A 690 3.26 8.86 13.36
N SER A 691 1.93 8.80 13.22
CA SER A 691 1.17 7.55 13.28
C SER A 691 1.27 6.68 12.02
N ASN A 692 1.78 7.24 10.91
CA ASN A 692 2.02 6.60 9.62
C ASN A 692 3.50 6.68 9.17
N ASP A 693 4.43 6.97 10.08
CA ASP A 693 5.88 7.09 9.83
C ASP A 693 6.59 5.73 9.60
N PHE A 694 6.14 4.94 8.64
CA PHE A 694 6.69 3.62 8.35
C PHE A 694 6.53 3.19 6.88
N TYR A 695 7.07 2.01 6.56
CA TYR A 695 6.95 1.34 5.26
C TYR A 695 6.00 0.15 5.40
N GLY A 696 4.92 0.12 4.62
CA GLY A 696 3.93 -0.97 4.62
C GLY A 696 2.59 -0.56 5.23
N ARG A 697 1.91 -1.50 5.90
CA ARG A 697 0.54 -1.31 6.40
C ARG A 697 0.41 -1.77 7.84
N ARG A 698 -0.27 -0.96 8.65
CA ARG A 698 -0.62 -1.24 10.05
C ARG A 698 -2.12 -1.50 10.13
N PHE A 699 -2.53 -2.58 10.79
CA PHE A 699 -3.94 -2.88 10.99
C PHE A 699 -4.21 -3.09 12.46
N ASP A 700 -5.16 -2.34 13.00
CA ASP A 700 -5.65 -2.50 14.36
C ASP A 700 -6.99 -3.27 14.34
N PRO A 701 -7.00 -4.54 14.77
CA PRO A 701 -8.22 -5.35 14.80
C PRO A 701 -9.30 -4.82 15.75
N SER A 702 -8.92 -4.08 16.80
CA SER A 702 -9.86 -3.58 17.81
C SER A 702 -10.72 -2.43 17.27
N THR A 703 -10.15 -1.59 16.40
CA THR A 703 -10.84 -0.46 15.76
C THR A 703 -11.24 -0.75 14.31
N GLY A 704 -10.66 -1.77 13.67
CA GLY A 704 -10.82 -2.08 12.26
C GLY A 704 -10.09 -1.12 11.32
N LEU A 705 -9.21 -0.27 11.86
CA LEU A 705 -8.48 0.73 11.08
C LEU A 705 -7.26 0.13 10.40
N LEU A 706 -7.12 0.40 9.10
CA LEU A 706 -5.93 0.12 8.31
C LEU A 706 -5.25 1.45 7.99
N ILE A 707 -3.98 1.59 8.37
CA ILE A 707 -3.15 2.76 8.12
C ILE A 707 -2.04 2.35 7.14
N GLU A 708 -1.94 3.07 6.02
CA GLU A 708 -0.84 2.92 5.07
C GLU A 708 0.30 3.87 5.47
N GLY A 709 1.52 3.34 5.48
CA GLY A 709 2.71 4.11 5.83
C GLY A 709 3.15 5.05 4.71
N GLU A 710 3.81 6.16 5.06
CA GLU A 710 4.26 7.16 4.10
C GLU A 710 5.43 6.69 3.21
N LEU A 711 6.27 5.76 3.71
CA LEU A 711 7.42 5.31 2.94
C LEU A 711 6.97 4.37 1.81
N LEU A 712 7.39 4.68 0.59
CA LEU A 712 7.18 3.82 -0.58
C LEU A 712 8.23 2.69 -0.69
N SER A 713 9.33 2.79 0.05
CA SER A 713 10.40 1.80 0.09
C SER A 713 11.17 1.91 1.40
N PRO A 714 11.81 0.83 1.87
CA PRO A 714 12.72 0.90 3.01
C PRO A 714 13.79 1.99 2.81
N TRP A 715 13.97 2.84 3.83
CA TRP A 715 14.94 3.94 3.84
C TRP A 715 16.19 3.64 4.68
N ALA A 716 17.15 4.57 4.76
CA ALA A 716 18.30 4.53 5.66
C ALA A 716 18.54 5.91 6.29
N GLY A 717 19.45 6.01 7.27
CA GLY A 717 19.75 7.26 7.95
C GLY A 717 20.60 8.22 7.11
N SER A 718 20.46 9.52 7.35
CA SER A 718 21.29 10.56 6.73
C SER A 718 22.47 10.97 7.61
N GLY A 719 23.53 11.48 7.00
CA GLY A 719 24.71 11.97 7.71
C GLY A 719 24.48 13.32 8.39
N GLY A 720 25.23 13.59 9.44
CA GLY A 720 25.27 14.89 10.12
C GLY A 720 26.14 15.91 9.37
N GLY A 721 25.88 17.19 9.57
CA GLY A 721 26.63 18.28 8.96
C GLY A 721 27.97 18.56 9.63
N ALA A 722 28.95 19.00 8.84
CA ALA A 722 30.20 19.52 9.38
C ALA A 722 29.99 20.85 10.12
N SER A 723 30.93 21.19 10.97
CA SER A 723 30.94 22.48 11.66
C SER A 723 31.90 23.47 11.02
N GLY A 724 31.73 24.76 11.32
CA GLY A 724 32.54 25.83 10.75
C GLY A 724 33.99 25.84 11.25
N ASP A 725 34.86 26.44 10.44
CA ASP A 725 36.25 26.77 10.76
C ASP A 725 36.34 28.14 11.45
N LEU A 726 37.41 28.39 12.21
CA LEU A 726 37.72 29.71 12.77
C LEU A 726 39.05 30.23 12.24
N GLN A 727 39.04 31.42 11.63
CA GLN A 727 40.27 32.13 11.29
C GLN A 727 40.50 33.35 12.17
N HIS A 728 41.72 33.49 12.66
CA HIS A 728 42.16 34.64 13.43
C HIS A 728 43.03 35.54 12.55
N LEU A 729 42.58 36.76 12.28
CA LEU A 729 43.24 37.74 11.43
C LEU A 729 44.00 38.80 12.24
N ALA A 730 45.19 39.17 11.77
CA ALA A 730 45.95 40.33 12.21
C ALA A 730 45.36 41.60 11.60
N ARG A 731 45.06 42.60 12.43
CA ARG A 731 44.71 43.93 11.94
C ARG A 731 45.83 44.91 12.25
N ASP A 732 46.31 45.60 11.21
CA ASP A 732 47.32 46.64 11.34
C ASP A 732 46.68 48.00 11.65
N ASN A 733 47.35 48.77 12.50
CA ASN A 733 47.02 50.16 12.77
C ASN A 733 47.66 51.03 11.68
N ASP A 734 46.94 52.01 11.11
CA ASP A 734 47.40 52.87 10.00
C ASP A 734 48.50 53.87 10.45
N GLY A 735 49.61 53.38 11.01
CA GLY A 735 50.91 54.01 11.20
C GLY A 735 50.99 55.39 11.87
N GLY A 736 49.89 55.98 12.31
CA GLY A 736 49.82 57.41 12.64
C GLY A 736 48.55 57.88 13.35
N ASP A 737 47.47 57.11 13.35
CA ASP A 737 46.30 57.35 14.20
C ASP A 737 45.96 56.05 14.95
N PRO A 738 46.20 55.98 16.27
CA PRO A 738 45.96 54.76 17.03
C PRO A 738 44.51 54.26 16.94
N MET A 739 43.56 55.08 16.45
CA MET A 739 42.14 54.79 16.28
C MET A 739 41.71 54.46 14.86
N ALA A 740 42.59 54.60 13.86
CA ALA A 740 42.29 54.28 12.46
C ALA A 740 42.88 52.91 12.13
N TRP A 741 42.02 51.90 12.15
CA TRP A 741 42.36 50.56 11.70
C TRP A 741 42.12 50.43 10.20
N VAL A 742 42.97 49.64 9.53
CA VAL A 742 42.84 49.34 8.11
C VAL A 742 41.47 48.68 7.83
N ASP A 743 40.87 49.00 6.69
CA ASP A 743 39.58 48.45 6.26
C ASP A 743 39.63 46.91 6.24
N LEU A 744 38.60 46.26 6.79
CA LEU A 744 38.52 44.78 6.86
C LEU A 744 38.56 44.15 5.47
N SER A 745 38.04 44.84 4.44
CA SER A 745 38.10 44.41 3.04
C SER A 745 39.51 44.31 2.45
N LEU A 746 40.54 44.77 3.18
CA LEU A 746 41.94 44.66 2.80
C LEU A 746 42.64 43.44 3.44
N HIS A 747 42.01 42.79 4.42
CA HIS A 747 42.55 41.63 5.15
C HIS A 747 41.70 40.36 4.95
N TRP A 748 40.41 40.50 4.60
CA TRP A 748 39.49 39.39 4.38
C TRP A 748 38.83 39.47 2.99
N PRO A 749 38.85 38.39 2.18
CA PRO A 749 39.57 37.12 2.39
C PRO A 749 41.11 37.29 2.31
N ASP A 750 41.89 36.37 2.90
CA ASP A 750 43.37 36.45 2.88
C ASP A 750 43.88 36.16 1.45
N PRO A 751 44.47 37.15 0.75
CA PRO A 751 44.86 37.00 -0.64
C PRO A 751 46.04 36.03 -0.85
N LEU A 752 46.72 35.61 0.22
CA LEU A 752 47.86 34.69 0.21
C LEU A 752 47.61 33.44 1.07
N PHE A 753 46.34 33.11 1.35
CA PHE A 753 45.96 31.95 2.14
C PHE A 753 46.66 30.65 1.65
N PRO A 754 47.06 29.76 2.57
CA PRO A 754 47.12 29.91 4.03
C PRO A 754 48.49 30.40 4.53
N HIS A 755 49.28 31.02 3.64
CA HIS A 755 50.62 31.53 3.92
C HIS A 755 50.69 33.07 3.95
N GLY A 756 49.53 33.72 4.07
CA GLY A 756 49.42 35.16 4.18
C GLY A 756 50.00 35.70 5.47
N VAL A 757 50.30 36.99 5.46
CA VAL A 757 50.80 37.70 6.63
C VAL A 757 49.67 38.11 7.59
N ASP A 758 48.43 38.05 7.11
CA ASP A 758 47.24 38.48 7.83
C ASP A 758 46.63 37.35 8.67
N THR A 759 46.80 36.08 8.31
CA THR A 759 46.30 34.95 9.13
C THR A 759 47.24 34.64 10.30
N LEU A 760 46.78 34.87 11.54
CA LEU A 760 47.49 34.54 12.79
C LEU A 760 47.30 33.09 13.23
N GLY A 761 46.13 32.51 12.92
CA GLY A 761 45.81 31.12 13.22
C GLY A 761 44.56 30.67 12.47
N TYR A 762 44.50 29.39 12.15
CA TYR A 762 43.35 28.77 11.49
C TYR A 762 43.00 27.47 12.21
N PHE A 763 41.83 27.44 12.83
CA PHE A 763 41.34 26.32 13.61
C PHE A 763 40.23 25.63 12.83
N LYS A 764 40.40 24.33 12.62
CA LYS A 764 39.47 23.55 11.80
C LYS A 764 38.19 23.20 12.56
N GLY A 765 37.06 23.20 11.85
CA GLY A 765 35.83 22.58 12.31
C GLY A 765 35.96 21.05 12.38
N ALA A 766 34.97 20.41 12.99
CA ALA A 766 34.82 18.96 12.98
C ALA A 766 33.96 18.46 11.80
N PRO A 767 34.29 17.30 11.23
CA PRO A 767 33.44 16.61 10.25
C PRO A 767 32.19 16.02 10.91
N GLY A 768 31.13 15.80 10.14
CA GLY A 768 29.87 15.22 10.61
C GLY A 768 29.92 13.70 10.85
N GLY A 769 29.01 13.18 11.67
CA GLY A 769 28.81 11.74 11.89
C GLY A 769 28.04 11.07 10.75
N GLY A 770 28.34 9.80 10.43
CA GLY A 770 27.67 9.06 9.36
C GLY A 770 26.27 8.59 9.76
N GLY A 771 25.34 8.45 8.81
CA GLY A 771 24.00 7.94 9.04
C GLY A 771 23.96 6.44 9.34
N GLY A 772 23.01 6.00 10.15
CA GLY A 772 22.75 4.58 10.42
C GLY A 772 22.24 3.85 9.17
N GLY A 773 22.66 2.59 9.00
CA GLY A 773 22.34 1.80 7.82
C GLY A 773 20.93 1.23 7.80
N GLN A 774 20.58 0.63 6.66
CA GLN A 774 19.38 -0.19 6.53
C GLN A 774 19.72 -1.66 6.80
N LEU A 775 18.96 -2.27 7.72
CA LEU A 775 18.98 -3.70 8.01
C LEU A 775 17.61 -4.31 7.77
N GLN A 776 17.55 -5.41 7.02
CA GLN A 776 16.34 -6.21 6.89
C GLN A 776 16.65 -7.67 7.21
N ILE A 777 15.79 -8.29 8.03
CA ILE A 777 15.81 -9.73 8.31
C ILE A 777 14.49 -10.32 7.85
N HIS A 778 14.56 -11.22 6.88
CA HIS A 778 13.41 -11.90 6.28
C HIS A 778 13.56 -13.39 6.57
N ALA A 779 12.73 -13.93 7.46
CA ALA A 779 12.81 -15.32 7.89
C ALA A 779 11.52 -16.08 7.59
N VAL A 780 11.64 -17.24 6.93
CA VAL A 780 10.50 -18.17 6.79
C VAL A 780 10.18 -18.83 8.14
N GLY A 781 11.20 -19.11 8.95
CA GLY A 781 11.06 -19.54 10.34
C GLY A 781 11.09 -18.36 11.31
N PRO A 782 11.16 -18.62 12.64
CA PRO A 782 11.15 -17.57 13.64
C PRO A 782 12.46 -16.78 13.65
N ILE A 783 12.37 -15.53 14.08
CA ILE A 783 13.53 -14.73 14.51
C ILE A 783 13.64 -14.87 16.03
N ILE A 784 14.77 -15.35 16.53
CA ILE A 784 15.03 -15.60 17.95
C ILE A 784 16.12 -14.65 18.41
N ILE A 785 15.82 -13.79 19.38
CA ILE A 785 16.80 -12.91 20.03
C ILE A 785 17.15 -13.53 21.39
N GLY A 786 18.38 -14.02 21.49
CA GLY A 786 18.91 -14.64 22.71
C GLY A 786 19.22 -13.60 23.80
N ALA A 787 19.57 -14.10 24.99
CA ALA A 787 19.84 -13.27 26.17
C ALA A 787 20.97 -12.23 25.97
N ASN A 788 21.88 -12.45 25.03
CA ASN A 788 22.97 -11.52 24.69
C ASN A 788 22.81 -10.91 23.28
N GLY A 789 21.65 -11.11 22.65
CA GLY A 789 21.35 -10.60 21.33
C GLY A 789 21.28 -9.06 21.32
N LEU A 790 21.91 -8.45 20.32
CA LEU A 790 21.86 -7.00 20.14
C LEU A 790 21.83 -6.67 18.64
N ILE A 791 20.86 -5.88 18.20
CA ILE A 791 20.75 -5.40 16.83
C ILE A 791 20.93 -3.88 16.83
N LYS A 792 21.83 -3.36 15.99
CA LYS A 792 22.14 -1.91 15.94
C LYS A 792 22.12 -1.36 14.51
N ALA A 793 21.47 -0.21 14.37
CA ALA A 793 21.50 0.67 13.20
C ALA A 793 21.62 2.13 13.67
N ASN A 794 22.49 2.41 14.64
CA ASN A 794 22.60 3.73 15.24
C ASN A 794 23.30 4.73 14.31
N GLY A 795 22.99 6.01 14.45
CA GLY A 795 23.71 7.09 13.78
C GLY A 795 25.10 7.31 14.39
N GLY A 796 26.04 7.73 13.57
CA GLY A 796 27.38 8.12 13.96
C GLY A 796 27.38 9.41 14.77
N MET A 797 28.20 9.45 15.81
CA MET A 797 28.38 10.63 16.66
C MET A 797 29.01 11.80 15.91
N GLY A 798 28.57 13.02 16.21
CA GLY A 798 29.34 14.24 15.92
C GLY A 798 30.57 14.36 16.82
N ASN A 799 31.48 15.28 16.51
CA ASN A 799 32.69 15.53 17.28
C ASN A 799 32.95 17.04 17.45
N GLY A 800 33.88 17.39 18.33
CA GLY A 800 34.35 18.77 18.51
C GLY A 800 35.49 19.11 17.55
N GLY A 801 35.48 20.35 17.05
CA GLY A 801 36.52 20.91 16.19
C GLY A 801 37.85 21.10 16.90
N GLU A 802 38.75 21.84 16.26
CA GLU A 802 40.11 22.02 16.74
C GLU A 802 40.16 22.77 18.08
N ASN A 803 41.12 22.38 18.92
CA ASN A 803 41.32 22.99 20.24
C ASN A 803 42.19 24.27 20.16
N VAL A 804 41.77 25.33 20.87
CA VAL A 804 42.44 26.65 20.85
C VAL A 804 43.48 26.92 21.96
N ARG A 805 43.65 26.06 22.98
CA ARG A 805 44.56 26.37 24.12
C ARG A 805 45.17 25.13 24.80
N THR A 806 44.34 24.21 25.27
CA THR A 806 44.65 22.95 25.97
C THR A 806 43.37 22.11 25.99
N MET A 807 43.47 20.77 26.05
CA MET A 807 42.32 19.83 26.02
C MET A 807 41.07 20.38 26.75
N GLY A 808 40.00 20.72 26.01
CA GLY A 808 38.73 21.22 26.57
C GLY A 808 38.14 22.53 25.99
N THR A 809 38.64 23.12 24.90
CA THR A 809 38.05 24.31 24.25
C THR A 809 38.09 24.18 22.74
N GLN A 810 37.06 23.56 22.16
CA GLN A 810 36.86 23.39 20.72
C GLN A 810 36.14 24.59 20.13
N VAL A 811 36.48 24.95 18.88
CA VAL A 811 35.90 26.11 18.17
C VAL A 811 34.46 25.91 17.71
N SER A 812 34.03 24.66 17.54
CA SER A 812 32.69 24.30 17.07
C SER A 812 32.44 22.80 17.28
N GLY A 813 31.19 22.37 17.14
CA GLY A 813 30.77 20.97 17.19
C GLY A 813 29.98 20.56 15.96
N SER A 814 30.25 19.39 15.41
CA SER A 814 29.57 18.85 14.22
C SER A 814 28.29 18.09 14.56
N GLY A 815 27.42 17.91 13.57
CA GLY A 815 26.18 17.17 13.74
C GLY A 815 26.37 15.66 13.81
N GLY A 816 25.52 14.98 14.60
CA GLY A 816 25.40 13.52 14.57
C GLY A 816 24.56 13.03 13.38
N GLY A 817 24.87 11.86 12.84
CA GLY A 817 24.06 11.21 11.80
C GLY A 817 22.76 10.65 12.38
N SER A 818 21.71 10.49 11.58
CA SER A 818 20.45 9.90 12.07
C SER A 818 20.58 8.39 12.31
N GLY A 819 19.66 7.83 13.09
CA GLY A 819 19.47 6.38 13.14
C GLY A 819 19.04 5.81 11.78
N GLY A 820 19.19 4.50 11.64
CA GLY A 820 18.90 3.74 10.43
C GLY A 820 17.52 3.10 10.42
N HIS A 821 17.31 2.10 9.56
CA HIS A 821 16.02 1.43 9.44
C HIS A 821 16.18 -0.06 9.67
N ILE A 822 15.45 -0.61 10.65
CA ILE A 822 15.46 -2.04 10.98
C ILE A 822 14.09 -2.62 10.64
N ILE A 823 14.06 -3.61 9.75
CA ILE A 823 12.86 -4.38 9.41
C ILE A 823 13.08 -5.83 9.84
N LEU A 824 12.29 -6.28 10.81
CA LEU A 824 12.25 -7.67 11.25
C LEU A 824 10.96 -8.30 10.74
N GLN A 825 11.08 -9.22 9.79
CA GLN A 825 9.94 -9.93 9.24
C GLN A 825 10.11 -11.43 9.35
N SER A 826 9.16 -12.06 10.03
CA SER A 826 9.07 -13.51 10.11
C SER A 826 7.71 -13.99 9.64
N ALA A 827 7.71 -15.08 8.88
CA ALA A 827 6.48 -15.75 8.48
C ALA A 827 5.83 -16.56 9.60
N THR A 828 6.53 -16.81 10.72
CA THR A 828 6.06 -17.65 11.83
C THR A 828 6.12 -16.98 13.20
N GLY A 829 7.02 -16.02 13.44
CA GLY A 829 7.05 -15.30 14.73
C GLY A 829 8.40 -14.70 15.15
N LEU A 830 8.37 -14.01 16.28
CA LEU A 830 9.51 -13.37 16.95
C LEU A 830 9.62 -13.93 18.38
N ASP A 831 10.80 -14.36 18.77
CA ASP A 831 11.05 -14.94 20.09
C ASP A 831 12.00 -14.04 20.88
N LEU A 832 11.46 -13.48 21.98
CA LEU A 832 12.13 -12.62 22.96
C LEU A 832 12.17 -13.29 24.34
N ASP A 833 11.85 -14.59 24.44
CA ASP A 833 11.66 -15.29 25.72
C ASP A 833 12.91 -15.33 26.60
N ALA A 834 14.09 -15.29 25.98
CA ALA A 834 15.39 -15.39 26.62
C ALA A 834 15.87 -14.06 27.21
N ILE A 835 15.16 -12.96 26.94
CA ILE A 835 15.49 -11.62 27.43
C ILE A 835 14.80 -11.42 28.78
N GLU A 836 15.57 -11.54 29.87
CA GLU A 836 15.04 -11.43 31.23
C GLU A 836 14.70 -9.97 31.60
N MET A 837 13.42 -9.68 31.85
CA MET A 837 12.91 -8.39 32.34
C MET A 837 12.60 -8.42 33.84
N GLY A 838 13.08 -9.44 34.55
CA GLY A 838 12.80 -9.64 35.97
C GLY A 838 11.39 -10.16 36.23
N SER A 839 10.76 -9.76 37.33
CA SER A 839 9.42 -10.26 37.69
C SER A 839 8.51 -9.11 38.13
N GLY A 840 7.26 -9.13 37.67
CA GLY A 840 6.25 -8.15 38.04
C GLY A 840 4.87 -8.49 37.51
N SER A 841 3.91 -7.60 37.74
CA SER A 841 2.50 -7.79 37.35
C SER A 841 1.81 -6.52 36.89
N ASN A 842 2.54 -5.40 36.84
CA ASN A 842 2.07 -4.12 36.34
C ASN A 842 2.97 -3.72 35.18
N VAL A 843 2.43 -3.78 33.96
CA VAL A 843 3.18 -3.50 32.72
C VAL A 843 3.76 -2.09 32.69
N ALA A 844 3.12 -1.13 33.37
CA ALA A 844 3.63 0.23 33.54
C ALA A 844 4.93 0.34 34.37
N LEU A 845 5.44 -0.78 34.90
CA LEU A 845 6.70 -0.87 35.63
C LEU A 845 7.70 -1.83 34.94
N LEU A 846 7.45 -2.21 33.70
CA LEU A 846 8.39 -2.99 32.91
C LEU A 846 9.73 -2.22 32.78
N PRO A 847 10.86 -2.93 32.86
CA PRO A 847 12.16 -2.32 32.60
C PRO A 847 12.45 -2.24 31.10
N GLU A 848 13.06 -1.14 30.69
CA GLU A 848 13.65 -0.96 29.36
C GLU A 848 14.94 -1.80 29.23
N VAL A 849 15.09 -2.53 28.12
CA VAL A 849 16.26 -3.36 27.80
C VAL A 849 16.90 -3.02 26.45
N ASP A 850 16.17 -2.43 25.51
CA ASP A 850 16.66 -1.85 24.24
C ASP A 850 17.61 -2.75 23.44
N VAL A 851 17.25 -4.02 23.22
CA VAL A 851 18.06 -4.99 22.46
C VAL A 851 18.05 -4.74 20.94
N ILE A 852 17.14 -3.90 20.44
CA ILE A 852 17.09 -3.46 19.03
C ILE A 852 17.17 -1.94 19.00
N GLN A 853 18.19 -1.39 18.35
CA GLN A 853 18.52 0.03 18.42
C GLN A 853 18.69 0.66 17.05
N ALA A 854 18.01 1.77 16.80
CA ALA A 854 18.18 2.64 15.65
C ALA A 854 18.20 4.12 16.11
N ILE A 855 19.07 4.42 17.07
CA ILE A 855 19.12 5.73 17.74
C ILE A 855 19.96 6.70 16.91
N GLY A 856 19.59 7.98 16.87
CA GLY A 856 20.42 9.03 16.27
C GLY A 856 21.78 9.19 16.95
N GLY A 857 22.78 9.66 16.21
CA GLY A 857 24.08 10.03 16.75
C GLY A 857 23.99 11.30 17.59
N ARG A 858 24.77 11.37 18.68
CA ARG A 858 24.80 12.57 19.54
C ARG A 858 25.52 13.74 18.85
N ARG A 859 25.26 14.91 19.41
CA ARG A 859 25.83 16.21 19.05
C ARG A 859 27.36 16.22 19.24
N GLY A 860 28.07 16.89 18.34
CA GLY A 860 29.45 17.32 18.58
C GLY A 860 29.51 18.48 19.58
N TRP A 861 30.51 18.47 20.44
CA TRP A 861 30.64 19.46 21.53
C TRP A 861 31.46 20.70 21.11
N ALA A 862 31.16 21.83 21.75
CA ALA A 862 31.94 23.06 21.68
C ALA A 862 32.10 23.66 23.08
N MET A 863 33.28 24.23 23.37
CA MET A 863 33.62 24.89 24.65
C MET A 863 32.95 24.36 25.95
N PRO A 864 33.23 23.12 26.39
CA PRO A 864 32.68 22.54 27.63
C PRO A 864 32.96 23.33 28.91
N GLN A 865 33.87 24.31 28.88
CA GLN A 865 34.27 25.13 30.03
C GLN A 865 33.39 26.37 30.24
N LEU A 866 32.54 26.72 29.26
CA LEU A 866 31.68 27.89 29.29
C LEU A 866 30.42 27.58 30.12
N ASN A 867 30.56 27.56 31.45
CA ASN A 867 29.42 27.45 32.36
C ASN A 867 28.68 28.81 32.37
N PRO A 868 27.42 28.91 31.90
CA PRO A 868 26.80 30.22 31.69
C PRO A 868 26.44 30.98 32.97
N ASP A 869 26.69 30.47 34.18
CA ASP A 869 26.24 31.21 35.36
C ASP A 869 27.05 31.13 36.68
N ALA A 870 27.69 32.25 37.00
CA ALA A 870 28.21 32.59 38.34
C ALA A 870 27.14 33.18 39.28
N THR A 871 25.89 33.34 38.82
CA THR A 871 24.78 33.95 39.56
C THR A 871 23.74 32.97 40.12
N VAL A 872 23.75 31.69 39.75
CA VAL A 872 23.04 30.66 40.53
C VAL A 872 23.71 30.50 41.89
N GLY A 873 22.97 30.80 42.96
CA GLY A 873 23.46 30.73 44.34
C GLY A 873 24.22 29.43 44.63
N ALA A 874 25.32 29.56 45.37
CA ALA A 874 26.34 28.53 45.64
C ALA A 874 25.84 27.15 46.15
N GLY A 875 24.55 27.00 46.45
CA GLY A 875 23.92 25.73 46.80
C GLY A 875 23.49 24.86 45.61
N VAL A 876 23.22 25.44 44.43
CA VAL A 876 22.86 24.71 43.19
C VAL A 876 24.11 24.43 42.35
N ASN A 877 25.10 25.34 42.42
CA ASN A 877 26.41 25.22 41.77
C ASN A 877 27.28 24.07 42.34
N ALA A 878 26.93 23.49 43.48
CA ALA A 878 27.68 22.38 44.08
C ALA A 878 27.43 21.00 43.40
N LEU A 879 26.45 20.92 42.49
CA LEU A 879 26.15 19.71 41.70
C LEU A 879 26.59 19.81 40.23
N ARG A 880 27.22 20.93 39.82
CA ARG A 880 27.53 21.28 38.41
C ARG A 880 29.00 21.66 38.22
N ASN A 881 29.92 20.75 38.51
CA ASN A 881 31.36 21.05 38.45
C ASN A 881 32.13 20.20 37.43
N ASP A 882 31.43 19.56 36.50
CA ASP A 882 32.05 18.69 35.50
C ASP A 882 31.77 19.26 34.09
N TRP A 883 32.83 19.39 33.31
CA TRP A 883 32.92 20.13 32.05
C TRP A 883 32.36 19.29 30.88
N ASP A 884 31.05 19.33 30.61
CA ASP A 884 30.38 18.30 29.79
C ASP A 884 30.19 18.61 28.29
N GLY A 885 30.20 19.86 27.85
CA GLY A 885 30.28 20.19 26.41
C GLY A 885 29.03 19.93 25.57
N ASN A 886 28.01 19.28 26.12
CA ASN A 886 26.87 18.70 25.41
C ASN A 886 25.50 19.26 25.83
N SER A 887 25.47 20.20 26.77
CA SER A 887 24.25 20.90 27.18
C SER A 887 23.53 21.57 25.99
N GLN A 888 22.19 21.55 26.01
CA GLN A 888 21.33 22.13 24.97
C GLN A 888 21.63 23.61 24.68
N PHE A 889 22.30 24.32 25.59
CA PHE A 889 22.54 25.77 25.54
C PHE A 889 23.98 26.15 25.15
N MET A 890 24.82 25.18 24.75
CA MET A 890 26.20 25.47 24.35
C MET A 890 26.28 26.04 22.94
N VAL A 891 26.58 27.32 22.83
CA VAL A 891 26.96 28.01 21.59
C VAL A 891 27.96 27.19 20.76
N GLY A 892 27.73 27.15 19.45
CA GLY A 892 28.56 26.45 18.47
C GLY A 892 28.52 24.93 18.52
N ARG A 893 27.69 24.31 19.38
CA ARG A 893 27.52 22.86 19.41
C ARG A 893 26.84 22.34 18.14
N GLY A 894 27.06 21.07 17.85
CA GLY A 894 26.33 20.39 16.79
C GLY A 894 24.89 20.04 17.16
N GLY A 895 24.11 19.70 16.14
CA GLY A 895 22.78 19.12 16.25
C GLY A 895 22.82 17.60 16.46
N ALA A 896 21.86 17.07 17.20
CA ALA A 896 21.68 15.63 17.37
C ALA A 896 21.00 15.04 16.15
N GLY A 897 21.42 13.84 15.73
CA GLY A 897 20.74 13.11 14.66
C GLY A 897 19.34 12.68 15.10
N GLY A 898 18.39 12.68 14.16
CA GLY A 898 17.06 12.11 14.39
C GLY A 898 17.11 10.60 14.57
N ASN A 899 16.07 10.03 15.16
CA ASN A 899 15.98 8.58 15.28
C ASN A 899 15.81 7.89 13.92
N GLY A 900 16.04 6.59 13.94
CA GLY A 900 15.66 5.67 12.88
C GLY A 900 14.20 5.21 12.97
N VAL A 901 13.90 4.13 12.27
CA VAL A 901 12.59 3.46 12.29
C VAL A 901 12.83 1.96 12.54
N ILE A 902 12.03 1.36 13.42
CA ILE A 902 12.06 -0.09 13.71
C ILE A 902 10.68 -0.67 13.40
N GLN A 903 10.63 -1.70 12.56
CA GLN A 903 9.40 -2.35 12.11
C GLN A 903 9.43 -3.84 12.42
N ILE A 904 8.33 -4.34 12.97
CA ILE A 904 8.16 -5.76 13.28
C ILE A 904 6.94 -6.28 12.51
N HIS A 905 7.19 -7.21 11.61
CA HIS A 905 6.21 -7.82 10.73
C HIS A 905 6.03 -9.30 11.09
N VAL A 906 4.94 -9.60 11.80
CA VAL A 906 4.55 -10.96 12.20
C VAL A 906 3.05 -11.15 11.99
N PRO A 907 2.58 -12.32 11.53
CA PRO A 907 1.19 -12.48 11.10
C PRO A 907 0.16 -12.36 12.23
N ARG A 908 0.46 -12.90 13.41
CA ARG A 908 -0.43 -12.83 14.59
C ARG A 908 0.37 -12.45 15.82
N PRO A 909 0.66 -11.15 16.03
CA PRO A 909 1.60 -10.71 17.07
C PRO A 909 1.23 -11.22 18.47
N GLU A 910 -0.08 -11.30 18.77
CA GLU A 910 -0.61 -11.78 20.05
C GLU A 910 -0.23 -13.23 20.34
N ALA A 911 -0.04 -14.05 19.30
CA ALA A 911 0.25 -15.47 19.41
C ALA A 911 1.68 -15.85 18.96
N ASN A 912 2.32 -15.00 18.15
CA ASN A 912 3.59 -15.30 17.49
C ASN A 912 4.77 -14.49 18.04
N ILE A 913 4.54 -13.55 18.97
CA ILE A 913 5.60 -12.94 19.76
C ILE A 913 5.68 -13.64 21.11
N ALA A 914 6.80 -14.32 21.36
CA ALA A 914 7.09 -14.88 22.67
C ALA A 914 7.82 -13.83 23.51
N PHE A 915 7.23 -13.45 24.65
CA PHE A 915 7.81 -12.52 25.62
C PHE A 915 8.43 -13.26 26.80
N ASP A 916 9.12 -12.53 27.68
CA ASP A 916 9.63 -13.06 28.96
C ASP A 916 8.53 -13.88 29.67
N PRO A 917 8.77 -15.18 29.94
CA PRO A 917 7.80 -16.05 30.58
C PRO A 917 7.22 -15.51 31.88
N GLU A 918 8.00 -14.75 32.68
CA GLU A 918 7.56 -14.17 33.96
C GLU A 918 6.54 -13.02 33.78
N TRP A 919 6.56 -12.36 32.61
CA TRP A 919 5.66 -11.25 32.27
C TRP A 919 4.56 -11.62 31.27
N SER A 920 4.72 -12.74 30.55
CA SER A 920 3.85 -13.22 29.48
C SER A 920 2.35 -13.06 29.77
N THR A 921 1.89 -13.48 30.95
CA THR A 921 0.47 -13.38 31.33
C THR A 921 0.02 -11.93 31.54
N ALA A 922 0.85 -11.07 32.12
CA ALA A 922 0.52 -9.66 32.33
C ALA A 922 0.47 -8.91 31.00
N ILE A 923 1.42 -9.18 30.10
CA ILE A 923 1.49 -8.62 28.75
C ILE A 923 0.27 -9.07 27.94
N GLN A 924 -0.06 -10.35 27.93
CA GLN A 924 -1.23 -10.88 27.20
C GLN A 924 -2.55 -10.25 27.64
N ASN A 925 -2.72 -9.97 28.94
CA ASN A 925 -3.91 -9.27 29.44
C ASN A 925 -3.93 -7.77 29.10
N PHE A 926 -2.81 -7.21 28.70
CA PHE A 926 -2.67 -5.78 28.37
C PHE A 926 -2.84 -5.53 26.87
N ILE A 927 -2.31 -6.41 26.03
CA ILE A 927 -2.34 -6.25 24.56
C ILE A 927 -3.64 -6.78 23.94
N VAL A 928 -4.54 -7.38 24.71
CA VAL A 928 -5.78 -7.97 24.21
C VAL A 928 -6.99 -7.31 24.87
N ASP A 929 -7.97 -6.88 24.07
CA ASP A 929 -9.18 -6.24 24.54
C ASP A 929 -10.15 -7.22 25.23
N GLY A 930 -11.25 -6.69 25.78
CA GLY A 930 -12.28 -7.51 26.44
C GLY A 930 -13.01 -8.51 25.52
N SER A 931 -12.78 -8.42 24.20
CA SER A 931 -13.35 -9.27 23.15
C SER A 931 -12.34 -10.32 22.63
N GLY A 932 -11.08 -10.27 23.07
CA GLY A 932 -10.03 -11.16 22.61
C GLY A 932 -9.24 -10.67 21.40
N ASN A 933 -9.46 -9.42 20.94
CA ASN A 933 -8.73 -8.83 19.81
C ASN A 933 -7.45 -8.14 20.28
N LEU A 934 -6.42 -8.18 19.44
CA LEU A 934 -5.18 -7.42 19.66
C LEU A 934 -5.46 -5.91 19.65
N GLU A 935 -4.97 -5.21 20.68
CA GLU A 935 -4.83 -3.75 20.73
C GLU A 935 -3.39 -3.40 20.32
N VAL A 936 -3.21 -2.88 19.09
CA VAL A 936 -1.87 -2.70 18.51
C VAL A 936 -1.07 -1.61 19.24
N ASP A 937 -1.71 -0.50 19.65
CA ASP A 937 -1.05 0.54 20.44
C ASP A 937 -0.46 -0.04 21.75
N SER A 938 -1.24 -0.87 22.45
CA SER A 938 -0.82 -1.55 23.68
C SER A 938 0.33 -2.53 23.43
N LEU A 939 0.37 -3.21 22.28
CA LEU A 939 1.50 -4.06 21.88
C LEU A 939 2.76 -3.24 21.63
N GLU A 940 2.65 -2.14 20.89
CA GLU A 940 3.77 -1.25 20.57
C GLU A 940 4.36 -0.63 21.85
N GLU A 941 3.54 -0.30 22.86
CA GLU A 941 4.02 0.13 24.19
C GLU A 941 4.87 -0.94 24.90
N ILE A 942 4.53 -2.23 24.74
CA ILE A 942 5.35 -3.32 25.28
C ILE A 942 6.63 -3.50 24.47
N LEU A 943 6.55 -3.40 23.15
CA LEU A 943 7.71 -3.53 22.27
C LEU A 943 8.71 -2.38 22.45
N ASP A 944 8.24 -1.18 22.82
CA ASP A 944 9.09 -0.03 23.20
C ASP A 944 10.05 -0.38 24.35
N GLN A 945 9.69 -1.34 25.23
CA GLN A 945 10.61 -1.80 26.29
C GLN A 945 11.81 -2.59 25.75
N TYR A 946 11.69 -3.15 24.54
CA TYR A 946 12.74 -3.94 23.88
C TYR A 946 13.47 -3.15 22.78
N THR A 947 12.98 -1.98 22.38
CA THR A 947 13.39 -1.29 21.17
C THR A 947 13.61 0.20 21.40
N ALA A 948 14.63 0.78 20.77
CA ALA A 948 14.89 2.23 20.84
C ALA A 948 15.25 2.78 19.45
N PRO A 949 14.44 3.65 18.82
CA PRO A 949 13.14 4.16 19.29
C PRO A 949 12.04 3.09 19.30
N ALA A 950 10.84 3.47 19.76
CA ALA A 950 9.64 2.63 19.69
C ALA A 950 9.47 1.99 18.30
N SER A 951 9.18 0.69 18.30
CA SER A 951 8.90 -0.07 17.08
C SER A 951 7.41 -0.09 16.75
N VAL A 952 7.11 -0.23 15.46
CA VAL A 952 5.74 -0.37 14.96
C VAL A 952 5.46 -1.82 14.56
N SER A 953 4.26 -2.31 14.87
CA SER A 953 3.82 -3.66 14.50
C SER A 953 2.98 -3.59 13.22
N LEU A 954 3.45 -4.25 12.17
CA LEU A 954 2.91 -4.11 10.82
C LEU A 954 2.47 -5.47 10.25
N ILE A 955 1.57 -5.42 9.28
CA ILE A 955 1.17 -6.60 8.51
C ILE A 955 2.40 -7.11 7.75
N PRO A 956 2.72 -8.42 7.81
CA PRO A 956 3.82 -8.96 7.05
C PRO A 956 3.53 -8.96 5.54
N PHE A 957 4.58 -8.78 4.73
CA PHE A 957 4.49 -8.93 3.27
C PHE A 957 4.36 -10.40 2.85
N PHE A 958 4.86 -11.31 3.68
CA PHE A 958 4.77 -12.76 3.50
C PHE A 958 4.57 -13.43 4.87
N ALA A 959 3.67 -14.41 4.95
CA ALA A 959 3.46 -15.19 6.15
C ALA A 959 2.96 -16.60 5.85
N GLY A 960 3.09 -17.51 6.81
CA GLY A 960 2.46 -18.83 6.72
C GLY A 960 0.93 -18.77 6.68
N GLU A 961 0.34 -17.59 6.94
CA GLU A 961 -1.08 -17.34 6.87
C GLU A 961 -1.40 -16.27 5.81
N SER A 962 -2.53 -16.45 5.11
CA SER A 962 -3.07 -15.47 4.17
C SER A 962 -4.59 -15.52 4.19
N ASN A 963 -5.26 -14.42 3.90
CA ASN A 963 -6.72 -14.39 3.90
C ASN A 963 -7.31 -13.52 2.79
N PHE A 964 -8.61 -13.68 2.57
CA PHE A 964 -9.40 -12.77 1.75
C PHE A 964 -10.83 -12.72 2.30
N GLN A 965 -11.58 -11.72 1.85
CA GLN A 965 -12.95 -11.47 2.29
C GLN A 965 -13.88 -11.27 1.10
N SER A 966 -15.14 -11.64 1.28
CA SER A 966 -16.20 -11.27 0.34
C SER A 966 -16.65 -9.83 0.58
N ALA A 967 -17.16 -9.20 -0.47
CA ALA A 967 -18.05 -8.06 -0.32
C ALA A 967 -19.35 -8.50 0.38
N TRP A 968 -20.13 -7.54 0.84
CA TRP A 968 -21.46 -7.83 1.38
C TRP A 968 -22.39 -8.35 0.28
N VAL A 969 -22.96 -9.53 0.53
CA VAL A 969 -23.97 -10.15 -0.33
C VAL A 969 -25.36 -9.81 0.20
N ASP A 970 -26.17 -9.16 -0.63
CA ASP A 970 -27.56 -8.82 -0.32
C ASP A 970 -28.48 -10.01 -0.65
N THR A 971 -29.14 -10.56 0.36
CA THR A 971 -30.13 -11.64 0.17
C THR A 971 -31.47 -11.15 -0.40
N GLY A 972 -31.61 -9.83 -0.59
CA GLY A 972 -32.72 -9.19 -1.27
C GLY A 972 -33.75 -8.66 -0.29
N ILE A 973 -35.03 -8.87 -0.61
CA ILE A 973 -36.17 -8.32 0.13
C ILE A 973 -37.04 -9.44 0.71
N LEU A 974 -36.40 -10.55 1.07
CA LEU A 974 -37.03 -11.66 1.74
C LEU A 974 -37.76 -11.21 3.01
N GLY A 975 -37.27 -10.15 3.67
CA GLY A 975 -37.88 -9.44 4.81
C GLY A 975 -39.41 -9.26 4.75
N LEU A 976 -39.95 -9.09 3.54
CA LEU A 976 -41.37 -8.84 3.29
C LEU A 976 -42.22 -10.12 3.29
N ARG A 977 -41.59 -11.30 3.39
CA ARG A 977 -42.23 -12.58 3.58
C ARG A 977 -42.39 -12.85 5.08
N ASP A 978 -43.57 -12.58 5.64
CA ASP A 978 -43.89 -12.95 7.03
C ASP A 978 -45.06 -13.95 7.13
N PRO A 979 -44.79 -15.26 6.91
CA PRO A 979 -45.82 -16.29 7.04
C PRO A 979 -45.99 -16.79 8.48
N ASP A 980 -45.01 -16.60 9.38
CA ASP A 980 -44.93 -17.30 10.66
C ASP A 980 -44.53 -16.42 11.88
N SER A 981 -44.55 -15.08 11.80
CA SER A 981 -44.14 -14.18 12.90
C SER A 981 -42.69 -14.38 13.39
N LEU A 982 -41.85 -14.97 12.54
CA LEU A 982 -40.44 -15.29 12.79
C LEU A 982 -39.46 -14.29 12.14
N GLY A 983 -39.94 -13.13 11.70
CA GLY A 983 -39.09 -12.00 11.36
C GLY A 983 -38.35 -12.14 10.03
N GLY A 984 -39.09 -12.18 8.92
CA GLY A 984 -38.74 -11.68 7.58
C GLY A 984 -37.48 -12.17 6.83
N TRP A 985 -36.35 -12.42 7.47
CA TRP A 985 -35.05 -12.56 6.82
C TRP A 985 -34.61 -14.03 6.69
N PRO A 986 -33.55 -14.33 5.90
CA PRO A 986 -33.06 -15.69 5.72
C PRO A 986 -32.71 -16.41 7.02
N LYS A 987 -32.94 -17.72 7.03
CA LYS A 987 -32.52 -18.68 8.05
C LYS A 987 -31.33 -19.48 7.53
N PHE A 988 -30.14 -19.08 7.93
CA PHE A 988 -28.90 -19.77 7.58
C PHE A 988 -28.71 -21.10 8.33
N GLY A 989 -29.36 -21.26 9.49
CA GLY A 989 -29.31 -22.48 10.32
C GLY A 989 -30.44 -23.50 10.12
N ASP A 990 -31.26 -23.39 9.07
CA ASP A 990 -32.42 -24.28 8.90
C ASP A 990 -32.00 -25.73 8.56
N SER A 991 -32.67 -26.70 9.19
CA SER A 991 -32.42 -28.13 8.98
C SER A 991 -32.72 -28.65 7.57
N VAL A 992 -33.47 -27.90 6.76
CA VAL A 992 -33.73 -28.24 5.35
C VAL A 992 -32.41 -28.31 4.59
N LEU A 993 -31.52 -27.34 4.80
CA LEU A 993 -30.19 -27.29 4.17
C LEU A 993 -29.19 -26.60 5.12
N SER A 994 -28.28 -27.39 5.71
CA SER A 994 -27.28 -26.93 6.67
C SER A 994 -25.88 -27.04 6.10
N PHE A 995 -25.06 -26.00 6.27
CA PHE A 995 -23.65 -26.04 5.91
C PHE A 995 -22.88 -27.06 6.76
N SER A 996 -21.97 -27.80 6.12
CA SER A 996 -21.19 -28.86 6.74
C SER A 996 -19.78 -28.92 6.14
N GLY A 997 -18.90 -29.73 6.74
CA GLY A 997 -17.54 -29.94 6.25
C GLY A 997 -16.47 -29.09 6.96
N THR A 998 -16.87 -28.12 7.79
CA THR A 998 -16.00 -27.42 8.73
C THR A 998 -16.41 -27.71 10.17
N ASP A 999 -15.55 -27.36 11.11
CA ASP A 999 -15.86 -27.38 12.54
C ASP A 999 -16.77 -26.20 12.90
N GLN A 1000 -18.06 -26.47 13.09
CA GLN A 1000 -19.11 -25.49 13.36
C GLN A 1000 -19.36 -25.33 14.87
N ASP A 1001 -18.30 -25.32 15.69
CA ASP A 1001 -18.38 -25.00 17.13
C ASP A 1001 -17.46 -23.81 17.42
N ASP A 1002 -18.04 -22.64 17.68
CA ASP A 1002 -17.29 -21.41 17.97
C ASP A 1002 -16.40 -21.52 19.23
N ASN A 1003 -16.62 -22.52 20.09
CA ASN A 1003 -15.82 -22.75 21.30
C ASN A 1003 -14.69 -23.75 21.10
N SER A 1004 -14.57 -24.34 19.92
CA SER A 1004 -13.54 -25.32 19.60
C SER A 1004 -12.21 -24.64 19.25
N GLY A 1005 -11.08 -25.27 19.59
CA GLY A 1005 -9.75 -24.81 19.16
C GLY A 1005 -9.48 -24.97 17.65
N THR A 1006 -10.40 -25.59 16.92
CA THR A 1006 -10.39 -25.78 15.47
C THR A 1006 -11.60 -25.13 14.80
N SER A 1007 -12.31 -24.25 15.50
CA SER A 1007 -13.50 -23.53 15.02
C SER A 1007 -13.29 -22.96 13.61
N GLY A 1008 -14.20 -23.30 12.71
CA GLY A 1008 -14.20 -22.89 11.29
C GLY A 1008 -13.23 -23.65 10.39
N ASN A 1009 -12.35 -24.50 10.94
CA ASN A 1009 -11.41 -25.28 10.12
C ASN A 1009 -12.14 -26.33 9.31
N VAL A 1010 -11.74 -26.49 8.05
CA VAL A 1010 -12.17 -27.60 7.21
C VAL A 1010 -11.76 -28.92 7.85
N LEU A 1011 -12.74 -29.82 8.00
CA LEU A 1011 -12.53 -31.15 8.55
C LEU A 1011 -11.77 -32.00 7.54
N THR A 1012 -10.75 -32.71 8.01
CA THR A 1012 -9.92 -33.59 7.17
C THR A 1012 -9.92 -35.04 7.68
N ALA A 1013 -9.69 -35.97 6.77
CA ALA A 1013 -9.50 -37.39 7.06
C ALA A 1013 -8.36 -37.95 6.19
N GLY A 1014 -7.18 -38.12 6.77
CA GLY A 1014 -6.02 -38.70 6.07
C GLY A 1014 -5.37 -37.77 5.04
N GLY A 1015 -5.36 -36.45 5.28
CA GLY A 1015 -4.81 -35.44 4.35
C GLY A 1015 -5.73 -35.07 3.19
N GLU A 1016 -7.00 -35.48 3.25
CA GLU A 1016 -8.06 -35.11 2.32
C GLU A 1016 -9.22 -34.45 3.08
N VAL A 1017 -9.98 -33.59 2.41
CA VAL A 1017 -11.23 -33.01 2.93
C VAL A 1017 -12.19 -34.13 3.28
N ALA A 1018 -12.78 -34.09 4.48
CA ALA A 1018 -13.72 -35.10 4.93
C ALA A 1018 -14.94 -35.18 4.00
N GLU A 1019 -15.40 -36.40 3.70
CA GLU A 1019 -16.57 -36.61 2.86
C GLU A 1019 -17.83 -36.02 3.51
N GLY A 1020 -18.62 -35.29 2.72
CA GLY A 1020 -19.95 -34.81 3.14
C GLY A 1020 -20.95 -35.94 3.38
N ALA A 1021 -22.07 -35.61 4.01
CA ALA A 1021 -23.17 -36.55 4.24
C ALA A 1021 -23.72 -37.14 2.93
N THR A 1022 -24.11 -38.41 3.00
CA THR A 1022 -24.79 -39.10 1.90
C THR A 1022 -26.22 -38.59 1.78
N LEU A 1023 -26.56 -38.04 0.61
CA LEU A 1023 -27.93 -37.62 0.28
C LEU A 1023 -28.75 -38.81 -0.21
N LEU A 1024 -28.21 -39.56 -1.18
CA LEU A 1024 -28.84 -40.73 -1.77
C LEU A 1024 -27.77 -41.75 -2.16
N THR A 1025 -28.14 -43.02 -2.18
CA THR A 1025 -27.29 -44.10 -2.71
C THR A 1025 -28.15 -45.13 -3.45
N GLY A 1026 -27.57 -45.80 -4.43
CA GLY A 1026 -28.26 -46.82 -5.21
C GLY A 1026 -27.34 -47.62 -6.11
N THR A 1027 -27.95 -48.45 -6.96
CA THR A 1027 -27.21 -49.29 -7.92
C THR A 1027 -27.52 -48.85 -9.35
N LEU A 1028 -26.48 -48.75 -10.19
CA LEU A 1028 -26.64 -48.45 -11.61
C LEU A 1028 -27.45 -49.55 -12.31
N GLY A 1029 -28.39 -49.13 -13.16
CA GLY A 1029 -29.34 -50.01 -13.86
C GLY A 1029 -30.64 -50.30 -13.10
N VAL A 1030 -30.80 -49.82 -11.87
CA VAL A 1030 -32.06 -49.91 -11.10
C VAL A 1030 -32.75 -48.56 -11.02
N SER A 1031 -32.19 -47.63 -10.24
CA SER A 1031 -32.71 -46.26 -10.05
C SER A 1031 -31.90 -45.21 -10.80
N GLY A 1032 -30.60 -45.46 -11.02
CA GLY A 1032 -29.68 -44.56 -11.73
C GLY A 1032 -29.13 -45.18 -13.01
N SER A 1033 -28.81 -44.36 -14.01
CA SER A 1033 -28.12 -44.78 -15.24
C SER A 1033 -27.18 -43.70 -15.74
N THR A 1034 -26.05 -44.06 -16.36
CA THR A 1034 -25.09 -43.11 -16.92
C THR A 1034 -25.08 -43.15 -18.45
N SER A 1035 -24.84 -42.01 -19.09
CA SER A 1035 -24.65 -41.87 -20.53
C SER A 1035 -23.68 -40.73 -20.83
N GLY A 1036 -22.45 -41.05 -21.21
CA GLY A 1036 -21.39 -40.04 -21.34
C GLY A 1036 -21.16 -39.33 -20.01
N TYR A 1037 -21.16 -37.99 -20.02
CA TYR A 1037 -21.02 -37.15 -18.83
C TYR A 1037 -22.35 -36.88 -18.10
N SER A 1038 -23.38 -37.70 -18.33
CA SER A 1038 -24.69 -37.52 -17.69
C SER A 1038 -25.06 -38.72 -16.83
N PHE A 1039 -25.61 -38.43 -15.65
CA PHE A 1039 -26.28 -39.39 -14.77
C PHE A 1039 -27.77 -39.07 -14.70
N VAL A 1040 -28.61 -40.08 -14.87
CA VAL A 1040 -30.07 -39.96 -14.83
C VAL A 1040 -30.62 -40.78 -13.68
N LEU A 1041 -31.31 -40.11 -12.76
CA LEU A 1041 -32.07 -40.72 -11.67
C LEU A 1041 -33.55 -40.77 -12.04
N SER A 1042 -34.14 -41.97 -12.06
CA SER A 1042 -35.58 -42.17 -12.28
C SER A 1042 -36.31 -42.34 -10.95
N GLY A 1043 -37.51 -41.77 -10.83
CA GLY A 1043 -38.28 -41.82 -9.57
C GLY A 1043 -37.75 -40.86 -8.51
N ALA A 1044 -37.14 -39.75 -8.93
CA ALA A 1044 -36.36 -38.87 -8.06
C ALA A 1044 -37.22 -38.28 -6.92
N ALA A 1045 -38.45 -37.85 -7.20
CA ALA A 1045 -39.32 -37.26 -6.18
C ALA A 1045 -39.59 -38.21 -5.00
N THR A 1046 -39.85 -39.49 -5.28
CA THR A 1046 -40.10 -40.48 -4.22
C THR A 1046 -38.84 -40.78 -3.42
N LEU A 1047 -37.68 -40.84 -4.07
CA LEU A 1047 -36.40 -41.12 -3.43
C LEU A 1047 -36.01 -40.00 -2.47
N PHE A 1048 -36.03 -38.75 -2.94
CA PHE A 1048 -35.72 -37.59 -2.11
C PHE A 1048 -36.74 -37.37 -0.99
N ALA A 1049 -38.04 -37.58 -1.24
CA ALA A 1049 -39.05 -37.51 -0.19
C ALA A 1049 -38.85 -38.58 0.90
N THR A 1050 -38.46 -39.80 0.53
CA THR A 1050 -38.16 -40.88 1.49
C THR A 1050 -36.92 -40.56 2.32
N ALA A 1051 -35.94 -39.87 1.74
CA ALA A 1051 -34.75 -39.38 2.43
C ALA A 1051 -34.99 -38.11 3.26
N GLY A 1052 -36.19 -37.51 3.20
CA GLY A 1052 -36.49 -36.23 3.86
C GLY A 1052 -35.74 -35.04 3.24
N LYS A 1053 -35.40 -35.13 1.94
CA LYS A 1053 -34.56 -34.18 1.21
C LYS A 1053 -35.24 -33.67 -0.07
N SER A 1054 -36.55 -33.43 0.00
CA SER A 1054 -37.36 -33.05 -1.17
C SER A 1054 -36.92 -31.74 -1.84
N GLN A 1055 -36.19 -30.86 -1.14
CA GLN A 1055 -35.70 -29.59 -1.70
C GLN A 1055 -34.92 -29.76 -3.01
N PHE A 1056 -34.18 -30.86 -3.19
CA PHE A 1056 -33.37 -31.10 -4.39
C PHE A 1056 -34.18 -31.49 -5.64
N VAL A 1057 -35.46 -31.84 -5.50
CA VAL A 1057 -36.37 -32.00 -6.67
C VAL A 1057 -37.23 -30.77 -6.89
N HIS A 1058 -37.30 -29.85 -5.93
CA HIS A 1058 -37.96 -28.56 -6.10
C HIS A 1058 -37.00 -27.59 -6.79
N ASN A 1059 -35.77 -27.53 -6.30
CA ASN A 1059 -34.70 -26.72 -6.81
C ASN A 1059 -33.48 -27.62 -7.08
N ALA A 1060 -33.45 -28.20 -8.29
CA ALA A 1060 -32.39 -29.13 -8.68
C ALA A 1060 -31.01 -28.46 -8.74
N GLY A 1061 -30.95 -27.15 -8.99
CA GLY A 1061 -29.70 -26.37 -9.04
C GLY A 1061 -28.90 -26.39 -7.73
N LEU A 1062 -29.54 -26.68 -6.59
CA LEU A 1062 -28.84 -26.90 -5.31
C LEU A 1062 -27.81 -28.06 -5.37
N LEU A 1063 -27.95 -28.99 -6.32
CA LEU A 1063 -27.00 -30.09 -6.54
C LEU A 1063 -25.79 -29.69 -7.37
N GLU A 1064 -25.75 -28.51 -7.98
CA GLU A 1064 -24.57 -28.05 -8.70
C GLU A 1064 -23.39 -27.90 -7.73
N GLY A 1065 -22.20 -28.36 -8.12
CA GLY A 1065 -21.02 -28.44 -7.25
C GLY A 1065 -20.97 -29.66 -6.32
N TYR A 1066 -22.08 -30.38 -6.10
CA TYR A 1066 -22.11 -31.60 -5.27
C TYR A 1066 -21.41 -32.77 -5.97
N ASP A 1067 -21.06 -33.81 -5.20
CA ASP A 1067 -20.29 -34.93 -5.71
C ASP A 1067 -21.16 -36.17 -5.99
N LEU A 1068 -20.97 -36.74 -7.18
CA LEU A 1068 -21.45 -38.07 -7.57
C LEU A 1068 -20.28 -39.06 -7.53
N GLU A 1069 -20.29 -39.93 -6.53
CA GLU A 1069 -19.34 -41.02 -6.39
C GLU A 1069 -19.89 -42.29 -7.06
N ILE A 1070 -19.07 -42.99 -7.86
CA ILE A 1070 -19.44 -44.28 -8.44
C ILE A 1070 -18.36 -45.32 -8.13
N ASP A 1071 -18.74 -46.34 -7.36
CA ASP A 1071 -17.92 -47.49 -7.03
C ASP A 1071 -18.09 -48.58 -8.11
N GLY A 1072 -17.30 -48.45 -9.18
CA GLY A 1072 -17.25 -49.38 -10.32
C GLY A 1072 -16.11 -50.40 -10.19
N SER A 1073 -15.17 -50.37 -11.12
CA SER A 1073 -13.90 -51.11 -10.99
C SER A 1073 -12.86 -50.39 -10.13
N THR A 1074 -13.00 -49.07 -10.04
CA THR A 1074 -12.27 -48.12 -9.20
C THR A 1074 -13.29 -47.08 -8.77
N THR A 1075 -13.24 -46.65 -7.53
CA THR A 1075 -14.08 -45.55 -7.03
C THR A 1075 -13.61 -44.24 -7.67
N ALA A 1076 -14.56 -43.46 -8.23
CA ALA A 1076 -14.29 -42.15 -8.81
C ALA A 1076 -15.38 -41.17 -8.38
N THR A 1077 -14.97 -39.93 -8.11
CA THR A 1077 -15.83 -38.84 -7.67
C THR A 1077 -15.95 -37.80 -8.77
N HIS A 1078 -17.17 -37.48 -9.17
CA HIS A 1078 -17.47 -36.53 -10.23
C HIS A 1078 -18.27 -35.36 -9.68
N GLY A 1079 -17.77 -34.14 -9.84
CA GLY A 1079 -18.53 -32.93 -9.53
C GLY A 1079 -19.71 -32.76 -10.47
N ILE A 1080 -20.85 -32.36 -9.94
CA ILE A 1080 -22.04 -32.04 -10.73
C ILE A 1080 -21.88 -30.62 -11.27
N ALA A 1081 -22.00 -30.47 -12.58
CA ALA A 1081 -21.86 -29.20 -13.28
C ALA A 1081 -23.21 -28.55 -13.64
N ASP A 1082 -24.29 -29.34 -13.68
CA ASP A 1082 -25.65 -28.88 -13.97
C ASP A 1082 -26.65 -29.95 -13.51
N ALA A 1083 -27.82 -29.54 -13.05
CA ALA A 1083 -28.85 -30.43 -12.52
C ALA A 1083 -30.26 -29.98 -12.94
N VAL A 1084 -30.95 -30.86 -13.68
CA VAL A 1084 -32.28 -30.57 -14.24
C VAL A 1084 -33.28 -31.63 -13.84
N TYR A 1085 -34.37 -31.23 -13.20
CA TYR A 1085 -35.49 -32.11 -12.86
C TYR A 1085 -36.70 -31.89 -13.79
N ASP A 1086 -37.25 -32.98 -14.32
CA ASP A 1086 -38.51 -33.00 -15.06
C ASP A 1086 -39.61 -33.69 -14.26
N SER A 1087 -40.54 -32.90 -13.74
CA SER A 1087 -41.68 -33.38 -12.94
C SER A 1087 -42.68 -34.22 -13.74
N SER A 1088 -42.74 -34.06 -15.06
CA SER A 1088 -43.68 -34.79 -15.91
C SER A 1088 -43.24 -36.23 -16.16
N THR A 1089 -41.93 -36.48 -16.17
CA THR A 1089 -41.33 -37.81 -16.33
C THR A 1089 -40.75 -38.38 -15.03
N ASP A 1090 -40.73 -37.59 -13.96
CA ASP A 1090 -40.08 -37.86 -12.66
C ASP A 1090 -38.61 -38.31 -12.82
N ARG A 1091 -37.85 -37.52 -13.59
CA ARG A 1091 -36.45 -37.78 -13.91
C ARG A 1091 -35.58 -36.58 -13.54
N LEU A 1092 -34.54 -36.83 -12.76
CA LEU A 1092 -33.45 -35.88 -12.48
C LEU A 1092 -32.25 -36.26 -13.36
N VAL A 1093 -31.74 -35.29 -14.10
CA VAL A 1093 -30.56 -35.42 -14.96
C VAL A 1093 -29.46 -34.56 -14.36
N LEU A 1094 -28.34 -35.19 -14.03
CA LEU A 1094 -27.12 -34.55 -13.55
C LEU A 1094 -26.08 -34.59 -14.65
N SER A 1095 -25.53 -33.44 -15.01
CA SER A 1095 -24.34 -33.33 -15.84
C SER A 1095 -23.11 -33.33 -14.94
N THR A 1096 -22.10 -34.11 -15.29
CA THR A 1096 -20.85 -34.25 -14.51
C THR A 1096 -19.73 -33.44 -15.17
N ASN A 1097 -18.78 -32.97 -14.36
CA ASN A 1097 -17.64 -32.21 -14.83
C ASN A 1097 -16.78 -33.08 -15.77
N VAL A 1098 -16.48 -32.54 -16.95
CA VAL A 1098 -15.72 -33.24 -17.99
C VAL A 1098 -14.27 -33.51 -17.58
N LEU A 1099 -13.71 -32.71 -16.67
CA LEU A 1099 -12.34 -32.87 -16.17
C LEU A 1099 -12.21 -34.08 -15.24
N ASP A 1100 -13.30 -34.49 -14.57
CA ASP A 1100 -13.33 -35.66 -13.68
C ASP A 1100 -13.42 -36.99 -14.47
N GLY A 1101 -13.50 -36.92 -15.80
CA GLY A 1101 -13.62 -38.08 -16.69
C GLY A 1101 -15.05 -38.63 -16.77
N ILE A 1102 -15.22 -39.71 -17.54
CA ILE A 1102 -16.54 -40.30 -17.82
C ILE A 1102 -16.98 -41.19 -16.65
N PRO A 1103 -18.17 -40.95 -16.06
CA PRO A 1103 -18.75 -41.81 -15.03
C PRO A 1103 -18.87 -43.29 -15.45
N ALA A 1104 -18.60 -44.21 -14.52
CA ALA A 1104 -18.71 -45.64 -14.80
C ALA A 1104 -20.16 -46.06 -15.17
N SER A 1105 -20.29 -47.15 -15.94
CA SER A 1105 -21.60 -47.66 -16.43
C SER A 1105 -22.19 -48.78 -15.57
N SER A 1106 -21.49 -49.21 -14.52
CA SER A 1106 -21.92 -50.20 -13.55
C SER A 1106 -21.28 -49.93 -12.20
N GLY A 1107 -21.96 -50.23 -11.10
CA GLY A 1107 -21.46 -49.98 -9.75
C GLY A 1107 -22.55 -49.49 -8.80
N THR A 1108 -22.14 -49.23 -7.56
CA THR A 1108 -22.94 -48.47 -6.59
C THR A 1108 -22.67 -47.00 -6.81
N TRP A 1109 -23.71 -46.16 -6.81
CA TRP A 1109 -23.55 -44.72 -6.89
C TRP A 1109 -23.98 -44.09 -5.56
N THR A 1110 -23.32 -43.00 -5.19
CA THR A 1110 -23.60 -42.22 -3.98
C THR A 1110 -23.57 -40.74 -4.34
N LEU A 1111 -24.64 -40.04 -4.00
CA LEU A 1111 -24.74 -38.59 -4.13
C LEU A 1111 -24.43 -37.98 -2.75
N ARG A 1112 -23.45 -37.08 -2.69
CA ARG A 1112 -22.97 -36.48 -1.45
C ARG A 1112 -23.05 -34.97 -1.50
N GLU A 1113 -23.31 -34.37 -0.34
CA GLU A 1113 -23.22 -32.91 -0.20
C GLU A 1113 -21.78 -32.41 -0.38
N LYS A 1114 -21.64 -31.21 -0.93
CA LYS A 1114 -20.36 -30.51 -1.09
C LYS A 1114 -20.60 -29.01 -1.08
N PHE A 1115 -20.19 -28.33 -0.02
CA PHE A 1115 -20.34 -26.87 0.08
C PHE A 1115 -19.12 -26.10 -0.37
N PHE A 1116 -17.97 -26.74 -0.48
CA PHE A 1116 -16.76 -26.10 -0.96
C PHE A 1116 -15.86 -27.12 -1.62
N ARG A 1117 -14.98 -26.65 -2.50
CA ARG A 1117 -13.97 -27.50 -3.15
C ARG A 1117 -12.59 -26.93 -2.91
N ILE A 1118 -11.71 -27.79 -2.41
CA ILE A 1118 -10.30 -27.45 -2.19
C ILE A 1118 -9.46 -28.28 -3.15
N THR A 1119 -8.47 -27.66 -3.75
CA THR A 1119 -7.44 -28.34 -4.54
C THR A 1119 -6.08 -27.93 -4.00
N THR A 1120 -5.20 -28.91 -3.81
CA THR A 1120 -3.82 -28.67 -3.42
C THR A 1120 -2.90 -29.45 -4.35
N SER A 1121 -1.93 -28.78 -4.98
CA SER A 1121 -1.00 -29.39 -5.95
C SER A 1121 -1.72 -30.20 -7.05
N ASP A 1122 -2.75 -29.60 -7.65
CA ASP A 1122 -3.61 -30.20 -8.69
C ASP A 1122 -4.36 -31.47 -8.26
N THR A 1123 -4.38 -31.78 -6.97
CA THR A 1123 -5.11 -32.92 -6.41
C THR A 1123 -6.40 -32.42 -5.78
N LYS A 1124 -7.54 -32.83 -6.34
CA LYS A 1124 -8.88 -32.52 -5.82
C LYS A 1124 -9.02 -33.03 -4.39
N ASP A 1125 -9.62 -32.22 -3.54
CA ASP A 1125 -9.92 -32.48 -2.13
C ASP A 1125 -8.70 -32.78 -1.26
N ARG A 1126 -7.47 -32.57 -1.77
CA ARG A 1126 -6.26 -32.68 -0.97
C ARG A 1126 -6.17 -31.47 -0.04
N LEU A 1127 -6.04 -31.72 1.25
CA LEU A 1127 -5.71 -30.72 2.25
C LEU A 1127 -4.72 -31.38 3.24
N PRO A 1128 -3.40 -31.20 3.04
CA PRO A 1128 -2.41 -31.90 3.85
C PRO A 1128 -2.51 -31.47 5.33
N ASP A 1129 -2.13 -32.36 6.25
CA ASP A 1129 -2.16 -32.07 7.70
C ASP A 1129 -1.29 -30.87 8.10
N THR A 1130 -0.41 -30.40 7.21
CA THR A 1130 0.42 -29.20 7.36
C THR A 1130 -0.29 -27.90 7.04
N ALA A 1131 -1.48 -27.96 6.45
CA ALA A 1131 -2.27 -26.80 6.08
C ALA A 1131 -3.68 -26.87 6.68
N THR A 1132 -4.24 -25.71 6.98
CA THR A 1132 -5.64 -25.54 7.39
C THR A 1132 -6.30 -24.46 6.54
N VAL A 1133 -7.59 -24.60 6.34
CA VAL A 1133 -8.45 -23.59 5.72
C VAL A 1133 -9.56 -23.32 6.72
N ARG A 1134 -9.67 -22.08 7.19
CA ARG A 1134 -10.69 -21.62 8.15
C ARG A 1134 -11.69 -20.75 7.42
N MET A 1135 -12.98 -20.97 7.68
CA MET A 1135 -14.08 -20.20 7.11
C MET A 1135 -14.88 -19.53 8.22
N GLU A 1136 -15.11 -18.23 8.08
CA GLU A 1136 -15.85 -17.39 9.02
C GLU A 1136 -16.90 -16.57 8.25
N PHE A 1137 -17.98 -16.22 8.94
CA PHE A 1137 -19.14 -15.53 8.39
C PHE A 1137 -19.51 -14.35 9.28
N GLN A 1138 -20.15 -13.35 8.67
CA GLN A 1138 -20.66 -12.18 9.36
C GLN A 1138 -21.95 -11.69 8.71
N GLY A 1139 -22.89 -11.22 9.52
CA GLY A 1139 -24.19 -10.71 9.06
C GLY A 1139 -24.35 -9.24 9.43
N ALA A 1140 -25.13 -8.50 8.64
CA ALA A 1140 -25.51 -7.13 8.96
C ALA A 1140 -26.99 -6.86 8.62
N PRO A 1141 -27.66 -6.02 9.42
CA PRO A 1141 -28.96 -5.48 9.05
C PRO A 1141 -28.79 -4.37 8.00
N GLU A 1142 -29.90 -3.82 7.52
CA GLU A 1142 -29.90 -2.64 6.66
C GLU A 1142 -29.65 -1.36 7.46
N GLY A 1143 -28.79 -0.49 6.92
CA GLY A 1143 -28.42 0.79 7.54
C GLY A 1143 -29.38 1.94 7.25
N ALA A 1144 -28.98 3.13 7.71
CA ALA A 1144 -29.76 4.35 7.49
C ALA A 1144 -29.81 4.78 6.02
N THR A 1145 -28.79 4.41 5.24
CA THR A 1145 -28.81 4.52 3.78
C THR A 1145 -29.49 3.27 3.22
N PRO A 1146 -30.63 3.40 2.52
CA PRO A 1146 -31.37 2.25 2.01
C PRO A 1146 -30.49 1.35 1.12
N ASN A 1147 -30.72 0.04 1.21
CA ASN A 1147 -30.04 -1.01 0.45
C ASN A 1147 -28.53 -1.14 0.69
N LEU A 1148 -28.01 -0.59 1.80
CA LEU A 1148 -26.64 -0.80 2.26
C LEU A 1148 -26.61 -1.45 3.64
N PRO A 1149 -25.59 -2.27 3.93
CA PRO A 1149 -25.42 -2.87 5.25
C PRO A 1149 -25.08 -1.82 6.32
N ASP A 1150 -25.59 -2.02 7.53
CA ASP A 1150 -25.13 -1.29 8.73
C ASP A 1150 -23.93 -2.02 9.32
N GLU A 1151 -22.72 -1.64 8.90
CA GLU A 1151 -21.49 -2.29 9.40
C GLU A 1151 -21.25 -2.08 10.89
N ALA A 1152 -21.75 -0.98 11.46
CA ALA A 1152 -21.64 -0.72 12.90
C ALA A 1152 -22.56 -1.63 13.74
N ALA A 1153 -23.60 -2.19 13.13
CA ALA A 1153 -24.49 -3.18 13.71
C ALA A 1153 -24.24 -4.60 13.19
N ALA A 1154 -23.12 -4.83 12.51
CA ALA A 1154 -22.73 -6.16 12.07
C ALA A 1154 -22.51 -7.10 13.27
N THR A 1155 -22.79 -8.37 13.07
CA THR A 1155 -22.56 -9.43 14.07
C THR A 1155 -21.07 -9.59 14.34
N ALA A 1156 -20.69 -10.29 15.40
CA ALA A 1156 -19.32 -10.81 15.48
C ALA A 1156 -19.05 -11.77 14.29
N TRP A 1157 -17.78 -11.94 13.94
CA TRP A 1157 -17.39 -13.05 13.06
C TRP A 1157 -17.67 -14.37 13.77
N THR A 1158 -18.38 -15.27 13.10
CA THR A 1158 -18.75 -16.59 13.62
C THR A 1158 -18.36 -17.67 12.62
N THR A 1159 -18.09 -18.87 13.09
CA THR A 1159 -17.92 -20.04 12.23
C THR A 1159 -19.22 -20.80 12.04
N GLU A 1160 -20.25 -20.47 12.83
CA GLU A 1160 -21.57 -21.06 12.79
C GLU A 1160 -22.54 -20.23 11.95
N LEU A 1161 -23.17 -20.86 10.95
CA LEU A 1161 -24.22 -20.21 10.16
C LEU A 1161 -25.56 -20.07 10.90
N THR A 1162 -25.64 -20.35 12.20
CA THR A 1162 -26.93 -20.45 12.92
C THR A 1162 -27.31 -19.14 13.62
N SER A 1163 -27.04 -19.01 14.92
CA SER A 1163 -27.73 -18.03 15.76
C SER A 1163 -27.33 -16.58 15.54
N GLU A 1164 -26.11 -16.30 15.09
CA GLU A 1164 -25.62 -14.93 14.92
C GLU A 1164 -26.11 -14.30 13.59
N LEU A 1165 -26.29 -15.09 12.54
CA LEU A 1165 -26.70 -14.60 11.21
C LEU A 1165 -28.21 -14.60 10.99
N GLU A 1166 -28.96 -15.28 11.86
CA GLU A 1166 -30.43 -15.32 11.80
C GLU A 1166 -31.02 -13.91 11.88
N GLY A 1167 -31.87 -13.55 10.91
CA GLY A 1167 -32.50 -12.23 10.90
C GLY A 1167 -31.72 -11.16 10.13
N MET A 1168 -30.54 -11.48 9.58
CA MET A 1168 -29.71 -10.53 8.84
C MET A 1168 -30.03 -10.55 7.35
N ARG A 1169 -30.05 -9.37 6.71
CA ARG A 1169 -30.26 -9.21 5.27
C ARG A 1169 -28.98 -9.43 4.49
N PHE A 1170 -27.90 -8.85 4.97
CA PHE A 1170 -26.60 -8.91 4.34
C PHE A 1170 -25.75 -9.94 5.05
N PHE A 1171 -24.95 -10.69 4.29
CA PHE A 1171 -23.91 -11.55 4.84
C PHE A 1171 -22.62 -11.39 4.05
N ARG A 1172 -21.50 -11.71 4.68
CA ARG A 1172 -20.19 -11.84 4.04
C ARG A 1172 -19.44 -13.01 4.67
N TYR A 1173 -18.38 -13.45 4.00
CA TYR A 1173 -17.50 -14.49 4.50
C TYR A 1173 -16.03 -14.08 4.41
N ARG A 1174 -15.21 -14.71 5.24
CA ARG A 1174 -13.76 -14.59 5.26
C ARG A 1174 -13.17 -15.98 5.26
N VAL A 1175 -12.11 -16.15 4.47
CA VAL A 1175 -11.36 -17.42 4.43
C VAL A 1175 -9.92 -17.14 4.75
N THR A 1176 -9.39 -17.88 5.72
CA THR A 1176 -7.99 -17.81 6.14
C THR A 1176 -7.33 -19.14 5.82
N PHE A 1177 -6.24 -19.08 5.07
CA PHE A 1177 -5.35 -20.21 4.80
C PHE A 1177 -4.17 -20.14 5.75
N ASN A 1178 -3.83 -21.25 6.41
CA ASN A 1178 -2.58 -21.38 7.15
C ASN A 1178 -1.83 -22.61 6.61
N ILE A 1179 -0.67 -22.40 5.97
CA ILE A 1179 0.18 -23.44 5.37
C ILE A 1179 1.30 -23.94 6.31
N SER A 1180 1.17 -23.65 7.61
CA SER A 1180 2.14 -23.95 8.68
C SER A 1180 1.50 -24.58 9.94
N ALA A 1181 0.28 -25.10 9.83
CA ALA A 1181 -0.61 -25.41 10.96
C ALA A 1181 -0.12 -26.46 11.97
N ASN A 1182 0.87 -27.30 11.61
CA ASN A 1182 1.39 -28.37 12.48
C ASN A 1182 2.90 -28.25 12.83
N SER A 1183 3.48 -27.04 12.69
CA SER A 1183 4.72 -26.61 13.38
C SER A 1183 6.04 -27.36 13.10
N ALA A 1184 6.21 -28.03 11.96
CA ALA A 1184 7.51 -28.64 11.60
C ALA A 1184 8.37 -27.83 10.61
N SER A 1185 8.23 -26.49 10.62
CA SER A 1185 8.78 -25.49 9.69
C SER A 1185 7.97 -25.29 8.40
N LEU A 1186 7.42 -24.08 8.28
CA LEU A 1186 7.05 -23.51 6.99
C LEU A 1186 8.27 -23.56 6.07
N SER A 1187 8.09 -23.91 4.80
CA SER A 1187 9.17 -23.91 3.82
C SER A 1187 8.66 -23.39 2.49
N LEU A 1188 9.58 -23.04 1.58
CA LEU A 1188 9.21 -22.65 0.21
C LEU A 1188 8.50 -23.77 -0.57
N GLY A 1189 8.66 -25.02 -0.14
CA GLY A 1189 7.96 -26.18 -0.70
C GLY A 1189 6.61 -26.50 -0.04
N SER A 1190 6.17 -25.71 0.95
CA SER A 1190 4.88 -25.91 1.61
C SER A 1190 3.74 -25.88 0.59
N GLU A 1191 2.88 -26.89 0.67
CA GLU A 1191 1.73 -27.02 -0.23
C GLU A 1191 0.72 -25.90 0.01
N ARG A 1192 0.24 -25.30 -1.08
CA ARG A 1192 -0.67 -24.15 -1.06
C ARG A 1192 -2.08 -24.60 -1.44
N PRO A 1193 -3.01 -24.73 -0.48
CA PRO A 1193 -4.38 -25.05 -0.78
C PRO A 1193 -5.05 -23.90 -1.53
N ARG A 1194 -5.96 -24.26 -2.43
CA ARG A 1194 -6.82 -23.33 -3.18
C ARG A 1194 -8.28 -23.69 -2.97
N LEU A 1195 -9.09 -22.70 -2.65
CA LEU A 1195 -10.54 -22.76 -2.65
C LEU A 1195 -11.04 -22.46 -4.07
N GLU A 1196 -11.68 -23.43 -4.71
CA GLU A 1196 -12.22 -23.31 -6.07
C GLU A 1196 -13.70 -22.90 -6.10
N SER A 1197 -14.44 -23.23 -5.05
CA SER A 1197 -15.81 -22.80 -4.89
C SER A 1197 -16.24 -22.83 -3.42
N LEU A 1198 -17.18 -21.97 -3.08
CA LEU A 1198 -17.84 -21.92 -1.78
C LEU A 1198 -19.35 -21.70 -1.98
N LYS A 1199 -20.15 -22.48 -1.25
CA LYS A 1199 -21.60 -22.46 -1.29
C LYS A 1199 -22.13 -22.20 0.12
N ILE A 1200 -22.97 -21.18 0.26
CA ILE A 1200 -23.53 -20.75 1.54
C ILE A 1200 -25.05 -20.95 1.47
N PRO A 1201 -25.57 -21.99 2.15
CA PRO A 1201 -26.99 -22.32 2.10
C PRO A 1201 -27.81 -21.43 3.04
N PHE A 1202 -29.06 -21.19 2.67
CA PHE A 1202 -30.04 -20.58 3.55
C PHE A 1202 -31.46 -21.03 3.17
N ALA A 1203 -32.40 -20.86 4.10
CA ALA A 1203 -33.81 -21.07 3.87
C ALA A 1203 -34.61 -19.78 4.11
N TRP A 1204 -35.79 -19.68 3.53
CA TRP A 1204 -36.70 -18.56 3.72
C TRP A 1204 -38.15 -18.97 3.60
#